data_AF-A0A955Z0U7-F1
#
_entry.id   AF-A0A955Z0U7-F1
#
_cell.length_a   1.000
_cell.length_b   1.000
_cell.length_c   1.000
_cell.angle_alpha   90.00
_cell.angle_beta   90.00
_cell.angle_gamma   90.00
#
_symmetry.space_group_name_H-M   'P 1'
#
loop_
_entity.id
_entity.type
_entity.pdbx_description
1 polymer ?
#
loop_
_entity_poly.entity_id
_entity_poly.type
_entity_poly.pdbx_seq_one_letter_code
_entity_poly.pdbx_strand_id
1 'polypeptide(L)'
;MPKLLEALQAGVLVVDGAMGTQLYERGVLFSACFEELNLSRPELVRKVHEDYIRAGADVIETNTFGANAMRLDKHGLSGKVREINEAAVRVARAAAAERAFVVGAIGPSGYFLGEASEGDMAKVGAALREQAEALVGAGVDALVVETLRQTNELRLAVEAAVAASGGSVPVIASASVDEQSRLADGTSAAEAARLMREWGASVVGVNCCDGPMNVLEAASAMLDAGLPVWAIPNAGLPRRVDDRLVYVSTAEYFGIYARRMFKLGVKLVGGCCGTTPDHIRRIAAAARMVGGRADGSTDSRAPESDGVQVALDAPFSTWAADPGPPPADVSTVPFANRSELARKLSEGKFVVSVEVNPPVGLDISKQIAAAKMLKAGGVDVVNVADGARAQARMGNLAMAARLQEKADVEVILHVCGRDRNLLGTLAHLLAAHELGVRDLVVITGDPPKMGDFPDASAVYDLDSVGILKLAARLNHGVDPGGKALGAATRFVLATGAEPAALNYEREIARLREKRAAGADLVMTQPVYDPRILERFLDDVAPLGMPVLVGLLPLASYRNAEFLHNEVPGMQVPDEVRERMRRAGGGPEGRKEGVAIAREMLASVRHRVQGAYVMPPFERYELALEVIEGFTEPRT
;
A
#
# COMPACT_ATOMS: atom_id res chain seq x y z
N MET A 1 29.54 27.25 8.85
CA MET A 1 28.74 26.02 8.74
C MET A 1 27.66 26.29 7.70
N PRO A 2 27.14 25.30 6.95
CA PRO A 2 26.07 25.58 5.99
C PRO A 2 24.83 26.15 6.68
N LYS A 3 24.14 27.13 6.05
CA LYS A 3 23.01 27.87 6.64
C LYS A 3 21.88 26.96 7.15
N LEU A 4 21.59 25.87 6.43
CA LEU A 4 20.56 24.91 6.86
C LEU A 4 20.92 24.25 8.20
N LEU A 5 22.18 23.85 8.39
CA LEU A 5 22.62 23.25 9.66
C LEU A 5 22.59 24.26 10.81
N GLU A 6 22.88 25.53 10.54
CA GLU A 6 22.72 26.63 11.51
C GLU A 6 21.25 26.80 11.93
N ALA A 7 20.31 26.73 10.98
CA ALA A 7 18.88 26.79 11.28
C ALA A 7 18.41 25.59 12.13
N LEU A 8 18.94 24.38 11.87
CA LEU A 8 18.63 23.16 12.64
C LEU A 8 19.17 23.18 14.07
N GLN A 9 20.25 23.92 14.32
CA GLN A 9 20.72 24.19 15.68
C GLN A 9 19.78 25.14 16.42
N ALA A 10 19.23 26.13 15.73
CA ALA A 10 18.34 27.14 16.31
C ALA A 10 16.94 26.59 16.63
N GLY A 11 16.45 25.60 15.89
CA GLY A 11 15.08 25.11 16.08
C GLY A 11 14.72 23.87 15.28
N VAL A 12 13.42 23.70 15.07
CA VAL A 12 12.84 22.70 14.18
C VAL A 12 12.40 23.37 12.89
N LEU A 13 12.43 22.63 11.79
CA LEU A 13 12.01 23.11 10.47
C LEU A 13 10.86 22.26 9.93
N VAL A 14 9.95 22.91 9.21
CA VAL A 14 8.86 22.27 8.49
C VAL A 14 9.29 22.03 7.05
N VAL A 15 9.24 20.78 6.61
CA VAL A 15 9.46 20.39 5.21
C VAL A 15 8.12 20.42 4.48
N ASP A 16 8.14 20.61 3.16
CA ASP A 16 6.96 20.58 2.31
C ASP A 16 6.30 19.18 2.21
N GLY A 17 5.33 19.07 1.30
CA GLY A 17 4.58 17.86 1.05
C GLY A 17 4.90 17.27 -0.33
N ALA A 18 4.10 16.28 -0.77
CA ALA A 18 4.34 15.63 -2.05
C ALA A 18 4.22 16.54 -3.29
N MET A 19 5.30 16.59 -4.07
CA MET A 19 5.28 17.19 -5.42
C MET A 19 4.45 16.37 -6.42
N GLY A 20 4.71 15.06 -6.52
CA GLY A 20 4.11 14.21 -7.56
C GLY A 20 2.58 14.11 -7.47
N THR A 21 2.03 13.91 -6.27
CA THR A 21 0.56 13.84 -6.10
C THR A 21 -0.10 15.19 -6.33
N GLN A 22 0.54 16.30 -5.95
CA GLN A 22 0.04 17.65 -6.23
C GLN A 22 0.04 18.00 -7.72
N LEU A 23 1.04 17.54 -8.49
CA LEU A 23 1.05 17.69 -9.95
C LEU A 23 -0.04 16.83 -10.60
N TYR A 24 -0.25 15.61 -10.10
CA TYR A 24 -1.32 14.75 -10.57
C TYR A 24 -2.71 15.36 -10.35
N GLU A 25 -2.98 15.89 -9.16
CA GLU A 25 -4.24 16.61 -8.85
C GLU A 25 -4.47 17.83 -9.73
N ARG A 26 -3.40 18.41 -10.29
CA ARG A 26 -3.46 19.54 -11.22
C ARG A 26 -3.48 19.09 -12.71
N GLY A 27 -3.79 17.82 -12.96
CA GLY A 27 -4.09 17.29 -14.30
C GLY A 27 -2.89 16.72 -15.06
N VAL A 28 -1.75 16.46 -14.40
CA VAL A 28 -0.63 15.74 -15.03
C VAL A 28 -0.83 14.24 -14.85
N LEU A 29 -0.72 13.46 -15.92
CA LEU A 29 -0.86 12.00 -15.85
C LEU A 29 0.38 11.34 -15.22
N PHE A 30 0.19 10.25 -14.46
CA PHE A 30 1.30 9.45 -13.89
C PHE A 30 2.23 8.82 -14.93
N SER A 31 1.80 8.73 -16.19
CA SER A 31 2.62 8.27 -17.31
C SER A 31 3.58 9.33 -17.84
N ALA A 32 3.39 10.60 -17.46
CA ALA A 32 4.29 11.69 -17.82
C ALA A 32 5.55 11.68 -16.93
N CYS A 33 6.65 12.22 -17.45
CA CYS A 33 7.83 12.51 -16.63
C CYS A 33 7.58 13.81 -15.85
N PHE A 34 7.43 13.72 -14.54
CA PHE A 34 7.19 14.89 -13.69
C PHE A 34 8.39 15.84 -13.68
N GLU A 35 9.60 15.30 -13.78
CA GLU A 35 10.84 16.06 -13.84
C GLU A 35 10.92 16.90 -15.13
N GLU A 36 10.36 16.42 -16.26
CA GLU A 36 10.30 17.19 -17.51
C GLU A 36 9.48 18.48 -17.36
N LEU A 37 8.53 18.52 -16.43
CA LEU A 37 7.69 19.70 -16.20
C LEU A 37 8.50 20.92 -15.73
N ASN A 38 9.69 20.72 -15.19
CA ASN A 38 10.61 21.82 -14.90
C ASN A 38 10.99 22.63 -16.15
N LEU A 39 10.94 22.01 -17.33
CA LEU A 39 11.18 22.65 -18.62
C LEU A 39 9.87 22.97 -19.34
N SER A 40 8.95 22.01 -19.40
CA SER A 40 7.75 22.14 -20.24
C SER A 40 6.62 22.93 -19.59
N ARG A 41 6.51 22.90 -18.26
CA ARG A 41 5.46 23.58 -17.48
C ARG A 41 5.98 24.12 -16.13
N PRO A 42 7.06 24.94 -16.12
CA PRO A 42 7.71 25.38 -14.88
C PRO A 42 6.78 26.14 -13.93
N GLU A 43 5.79 26.85 -14.49
CA GLU A 43 4.79 27.58 -13.72
C GLU A 43 3.90 26.68 -12.85
N LEU A 44 3.61 25.47 -13.32
CA LEU A 44 2.82 24.50 -12.57
C LEU A 44 3.60 24.00 -11.35
N VAL A 45 4.88 23.67 -11.54
CA VAL A 45 5.80 23.24 -10.47
C VAL A 45 6.02 24.38 -9.46
N ARG A 46 6.26 25.61 -9.96
CA ARG A 46 6.41 26.81 -9.14
C ARG A 46 5.22 27.00 -8.19
N LYS A 47 4.00 26.85 -8.72
CA LYS A 47 2.77 27.00 -7.95
C LYS A 47 2.66 25.99 -6.81
N VAL A 48 3.09 24.73 -7.02
CA VAL A 48 3.12 23.72 -5.95
C VAL A 48 4.06 24.14 -4.82
N HIS A 49 5.28 24.59 -5.15
CA HIS A 49 6.20 25.12 -4.13
C HIS A 49 5.62 26.33 -3.39
N GLU A 50 5.05 27.29 -4.11
CA GLU A 50 4.43 28.48 -3.51
C GLU A 50 3.29 28.10 -2.55
N ASP A 51 2.47 27.11 -2.90
CA ASP A 51 1.38 26.62 -2.06
C ASP A 51 1.89 26.00 -0.75
N TYR A 52 3.00 25.25 -0.79
CA TYR A 52 3.64 24.71 0.41
C TYR A 52 4.33 25.77 1.28
N ILE A 53 5.00 26.74 0.68
CA ILE A 53 5.58 27.87 1.42
C ILE A 53 4.46 28.67 2.10
N ARG A 54 3.33 28.91 1.42
CA ARG A 54 2.15 29.54 2.03
C ARG A 54 1.57 28.74 3.18
N ALA A 55 1.67 27.41 3.12
CA ALA A 55 1.25 26.53 4.21
C ALA A 55 2.19 26.55 5.41
N GLY A 56 3.39 27.11 5.28
CA GLY A 56 4.37 27.25 6.34
C GLY A 56 5.55 26.29 6.25
N ALA A 57 5.89 25.79 5.06
CA ALA A 57 7.13 25.08 4.83
C ALA A 57 8.34 26.03 4.93
N ASP A 58 9.32 25.67 5.76
CA ASP A 58 10.63 26.32 5.86
C ASP A 58 11.64 25.72 4.86
N VAL A 59 11.37 24.51 4.39
CA VAL A 59 12.21 23.73 3.47
C VAL A 59 11.32 23.20 2.35
N ILE A 60 11.73 23.38 1.11
CA ILE A 60 11.07 22.80 -0.06
C ILE A 60 12.02 21.88 -0.82
N GLU A 61 11.48 20.75 -1.29
CA GLU A 61 12.22 19.79 -2.11
C GLU A 61 12.02 20.12 -3.60
N THR A 62 13.11 20.19 -4.35
CA THR A 62 13.06 20.37 -5.81
C THR A 62 12.33 19.22 -6.50
N ASN A 63 11.66 19.50 -7.62
CA ASN A 63 11.00 18.48 -8.44
C ASN A 63 12.02 17.65 -9.26
N THR A 64 12.90 16.91 -8.57
CA THR A 64 14.01 16.17 -9.18
C THR A 64 14.14 14.73 -8.72
N PHE A 65 13.14 14.19 -8.02
CA PHE A 65 13.18 12.82 -7.46
C PHE A 65 13.75 11.77 -8.44
N GLY A 66 13.21 11.70 -9.66
CA GLY A 66 13.68 10.79 -10.71
C GLY A 66 14.59 11.42 -11.76
N ALA A 67 15.25 12.55 -11.50
CA ALA A 67 15.98 13.31 -12.52
C ALA A 67 17.41 12.79 -12.79
N ASN A 68 17.64 11.48 -12.70
CA ASN A 68 18.89 10.82 -13.09
C ASN A 68 18.76 10.14 -14.47
N ALA A 69 19.90 9.88 -15.11
CA ALA A 69 19.95 9.32 -16.46
C ALA A 69 19.14 8.02 -16.61
N MET A 70 19.17 7.13 -15.61
CA MET A 70 18.52 5.81 -15.67
C MET A 70 16.98 5.90 -15.62
N ARG A 71 16.44 6.77 -14.77
CA ARG A 71 15.00 7.06 -14.71
C ARG A 71 14.51 7.80 -15.95
N LEU A 72 15.26 8.82 -16.38
CA LEU A 72 14.91 9.66 -17.52
C LEU A 72 14.99 8.91 -18.87
N ASP A 73 15.79 7.85 -18.95
CA ASP A 73 15.91 7.03 -20.16
C ASP A 73 14.58 6.41 -20.61
N LYS A 74 13.72 6.03 -19.65
CA LYS A 74 12.35 5.52 -19.91
C LYS A 74 11.48 6.50 -20.70
N HIS A 75 11.86 7.78 -20.69
CA HIS A 75 11.19 8.87 -21.40
C HIS A 75 12.02 9.43 -22.56
N GLY A 76 13.17 8.84 -22.88
CA GLY A 76 14.10 9.35 -23.89
C GLY A 76 14.80 10.65 -23.49
N LEU A 77 14.91 10.94 -22.19
CA LEU A 77 15.41 12.20 -21.63
C LEU A 77 16.77 12.05 -20.92
N SER A 78 17.46 10.92 -21.07
CA SER A 78 18.75 10.65 -20.42
C SER A 78 19.83 11.69 -20.76
N GLY A 79 19.79 12.31 -21.95
CA GLY A 79 20.68 13.41 -22.33
C GLY A 79 20.35 14.79 -21.72
N LYS A 80 19.29 14.91 -20.92
CA LYS A 80 18.81 16.19 -20.34
C LYS A 80 18.93 16.27 -18.82
N VAL A 81 19.67 15.37 -18.17
CA VAL A 81 19.84 15.32 -16.71
C VAL A 81 20.18 16.70 -16.14
N ARG A 82 21.27 17.31 -16.63
CA ARG A 82 21.72 18.61 -16.13
C ARG A 82 20.69 19.73 -16.37
N GLU A 83 20.13 19.80 -17.58
CA GLU A 83 19.15 20.83 -17.96
C GLU A 83 17.91 20.80 -17.06
N ILE A 84 17.37 19.60 -16.81
CA ILE A 84 16.19 19.37 -15.98
C ILE A 84 16.46 19.74 -14.52
N ASN A 85 17.57 19.27 -13.95
CA ASN A 85 17.92 19.56 -12.54
C ASN A 85 18.18 21.05 -12.33
N GLU A 86 18.94 21.70 -13.21
CA GLU A 86 19.19 23.14 -13.12
C GLU A 86 17.89 23.96 -13.25
N ALA A 87 16.96 23.54 -14.13
CA ALA A 87 15.66 24.16 -14.26
C ALA A 87 14.80 24.01 -13.00
N ALA A 88 14.79 22.82 -12.39
CA ALA A 88 14.07 22.57 -11.14
C ALA A 88 14.56 23.48 -10.01
N VAL A 89 15.88 23.63 -9.87
CA VAL A 89 16.47 24.53 -8.86
C VAL A 89 16.09 25.99 -9.12
N ARG A 90 16.11 26.45 -10.38
CA ARG A 90 15.65 27.80 -10.74
C ARG A 90 14.18 28.03 -10.37
N VAL A 91 13.31 27.05 -10.66
CA VAL A 91 11.88 27.12 -10.33
C VAL A 91 11.65 27.16 -8.82
N ALA A 92 12.30 26.28 -8.07
CA ALA A 92 12.19 26.23 -6.62
C ALA A 92 12.74 27.50 -5.95
N ARG A 93 13.89 28.02 -6.40
CA ARG A 93 14.46 29.30 -5.91
C ARG A 93 13.54 30.48 -6.18
N ALA A 94 12.93 30.53 -7.37
CA ALA A 94 11.97 31.57 -7.70
C ALA A 94 10.73 31.55 -6.79
N ALA A 95 10.22 30.35 -6.43
CA ALA A 95 9.12 30.21 -5.48
C ALA A 95 9.53 30.57 -4.04
N ALA A 96 10.71 30.11 -3.62
CA ALA A 96 11.24 30.33 -2.27
C ALA A 96 11.36 31.82 -1.94
N ALA A 97 11.91 32.61 -2.87
CA ALA A 97 12.14 34.05 -2.68
C ALA A 97 12.77 34.38 -1.31
N GLU A 98 13.81 33.63 -0.93
CA GLU A 98 14.52 33.70 0.36
C GLU A 98 13.68 33.37 1.63
N ARG A 99 12.46 32.85 1.49
CA ARG A 99 11.59 32.46 2.62
C ARG A 99 11.71 31.00 3.04
N ALA A 100 12.30 30.16 2.19
CA ALA A 100 12.48 28.73 2.43
C ALA A 100 13.83 28.26 1.88
N PHE A 101 14.39 27.22 2.49
CA PHE A 101 15.55 26.51 1.96
C PHE A 101 15.14 25.62 0.78
N VAL A 102 15.99 25.55 -0.24
CA VAL A 102 15.78 24.71 -1.43
C VAL A 102 16.68 23.48 -1.36
N VAL A 103 16.08 22.30 -1.26
CA VAL A 103 16.80 21.03 -1.15
C VAL A 103 16.71 20.26 -2.46
N GLY A 104 17.86 19.83 -2.98
CA GLY A 104 17.98 19.01 -4.18
C GLY A 104 17.56 17.56 -3.91
N ALA A 105 16.44 17.10 -4.47
CA ALA A 105 15.91 15.76 -4.20
C ALA A 105 16.49 14.71 -5.16
N ILE A 106 16.98 13.61 -4.62
CA ILE A 106 17.56 12.48 -5.34
C ILE A 106 16.91 11.19 -4.85
N GLY A 107 16.06 10.60 -5.69
CA GLY A 107 15.42 9.31 -5.45
C GLY A 107 16.25 8.12 -5.97
N PRO A 108 15.67 6.90 -5.93
CA PRO A 108 16.32 5.70 -6.44
C PRO A 108 16.62 5.77 -7.94
N SER A 109 17.70 5.12 -8.36
CA SER A 109 18.13 5.02 -9.76
C SER A 109 17.10 4.34 -10.65
N GLY A 110 16.21 3.53 -10.06
CA GLY A 110 15.25 2.70 -10.79
C GLY A 110 15.88 1.47 -11.46
N TYR A 111 17.14 1.19 -11.14
CA TYR A 111 17.84 -0.03 -11.52
C TYR A 111 17.67 -1.10 -10.43
N PHE A 112 17.34 -2.33 -10.83
CA PHE A 112 17.23 -3.43 -9.89
C PHE A 112 18.61 -3.98 -9.52
N LEU A 113 19.05 -3.76 -8.27
CA LEU A 113 20.41 -4.08 -7.83
C LEU A 113 20.67 -5.56 -7.47
N GLY A 114 19.68 -6.47 -7.58
CA GLY A 114 19.75 -7.83 -7.02
C GLY A 114 21.04 -8.61 -7.35
N GLU A 115 21.33 -8.84 -8.63
CA GLU A 115 22.58 -9.47 -9.10
C GLU A 115 23.48 -8.46 -9.83
N ALA A 116 23.47 -7.19 -9.39
CA ALA A 116 24.25 -6.15 -10.07
C ALA A 116 25.75 -6.43 -10.01
N SER A 117 26.42 -6.38 -11.15
CA SER A 117 27.88 -6.47 -11.23
C SER A 117 28.54 -5.19 -10.67
N GLU A 118 29.84 -5.22 -10.38
CA GLU A 118 30.59 -4.01 -10.03
C GLU A 118 30.46 -2.92 -11.10
N GLY A 119 30.40 -3.31 -12.38
CA GLY A 119 30.17 -2.39 -13.50
C GLY A 119 28.79 -1.75 -13.47
N ASP A 120 27.76 -2.47 -13.02
CA ASP A 120 26.40 -1.93 -12.91
C ASP A 120 26.30 -0.97 -11.72
N MET A 121 26.90 -1.34 -10.58
CA MET A 121 27.01 -0.46 -9.41
C MET A 121 27.75 0.83 -9.74
N ALA A 122 28.81 0.76 -10.54
CA ALA A 122 29.54 1.94 -11.00
C ALA A 122 28.68 2.85 -11.91
N LYS A 123 27.85 2.27 -12.79
CA LYS A 123 26.90 3.06 -13.61
C LYS A 123 25.84 3.73 -12.75
N VAL A 124 25.29 3.03 -11.76
CA VAL A 124 24.29 3.59 -10.82
C VAL A 124 24.90 4.76 -10.06
N GLY A 125 26.09 4.57 -9.47
CA GLY A 125 26.82 5.64 -8.79
C GLY A 125 27.11 6.83 -9.69
N ALA A 126 27.52 6.61 -10.95
CA ALA A 126 27.78 7.68 -11.91
C ALA A 126 26.50 8.48 -12.26
N ALA A 127 25.37 7.81 -12.49
CA ALA A 127 24.10 8.48 -12.80
C ALA A 127 23.59 9.33 -11.62
N LEU A 128 23.72 8.83 -10.39
CA LEU A 128 23.33 9.57 -9.18
C LEU A 128 24.28 10.73 -8.90
N ARG A 129 25.58 10.55 -9.16
CA ARG A 129 26.58 11.62 -9.03
C ARG A 129 26.36 12.74 -10.03
N GLU A 130 26.07 12.43 -11.29
CA GLU A 130 25.76 13.44 -12.32
C GLU A 130 24.59 14.33 -11.89
N GLN A 131 23.52 13.71 -11.38
CA GLN A 131 22.37 14.44 -10.86
C GLN A 131 22.77 15.35 -9.68
N ALA A 132 23.52 14.81 -8.71
CA ALA A 132 23.96 15.56 -7.54
C ALA A 132 24.85 16.76 -7.93
N GLU A 133 25.79 16.58 -8.87
CA GLU A 133 26.66 17.65 -9.37
C GLU A 133 25.86 18.75 -10.06
N ALA A 134 24.82 18.40 -10.84
CA ALA A 134 23.93 19.37 -11.46
C ALA A 134 23.15 20.20 -10.43
N LEU A 135 22.63 19.56 -9.38
CA LEU A 135 21.92 20.23 -8.28
C LEU A 135 22.83 21.18 -7.50
N VAL A 136 24.03 20.73 -7.12
CA VAL A 136 25.03 21.55 -6.40
C VAL A 136 25.47 22.73 -7.26
N GLY A 137 25.79 22.48 -8.54
CA GLY A 137 26.19 23.53 -9.47
C GLY A 137 25.10 24.59 -9.73
N ALA A 138 23.84 24.21 -9.60
CA ALA A 138 22.69 25.13 -9.69
C ALA A 138 22.42 25.93 -8.41
N GLY A 139 23.06 25.58 -7.29
CA GLY A 139 23.00 26.34 -6.03
C GLY A 139 21.84 25.96 -5.10
N VAL A 140 21.62 24.66 -4.85
CA VAL A 140 20.77 24.19 -3.74
C VAL A 140 21.37 24.52 -2.37
N ASP A 141 20.54 24.55 -1.32
CA ASP A 141 21.00 24.74 0.08
C ASP A 141 21.45 23.43 0.74
N ALA A 142 20.98 22.30 0.23
CA ALA A 142 21.32 20.93 0.65
C ALA A 142 20.96 19.93 -0.45
N LEU A 143 21.48 18.72 -0.35
CA LEU A 143 20.98 17.55 -1.09
C LEU A 143 20.21 16.63 -0.15
N VAL A 144 19.14 16.01 -0.64
CA VAL A 144 18.47 14.90 0.02
C VAL A 144 18.47 13.69 -0.88
N VAL A 145 18.96 12.59 -0.31
CA VAL A 145 18.89 11.24 -0.88
C VAL A 145 17.74 10.54 -0.16
N GLU A 146 16.67 10.17 -0.87
CA GLU A 146 15.42 9.72 -0.24
C GLU A 146 14.76 8.51 -0.90
N THR A 147 13.93 7.79 -0.13
CA THR A 147 13.11 6.64 -0.57
C THR A 147 13.90 5.39 -0.98
N LEU A 148 15.20 5.30 -0.65
CA LEU A 148 15.94 4.06 -0.88
C LEU A 148 15.50 2.99 0.13
N ARG A 149 15.31 1.76 -0.37
CA ARG A 149 14.84 0.62 0.42
C ARG A 149 15.90 -0.44 0.66
N GLN A 150 17.10 -0.30 0.11
CA GLN A 150 18.21 -1.22 0.28
C GLN A 150 19.50 -0.45 0.59
N THR A 151 20.33 -1.02 1.46
CA THR A 151 21.55 -0.40 2.00
C THR A 151 22.61 -0.21 0.91
N ASN A 152 22.68 -1.11 -0.07
CA ASN A 152 23.62 -1.04 -1.19
C ASN A 152 23.37 0.21 -2.08
N GLU A 153 22.13 0.46 -2.50
CA GLU A 153 21.78 1.63 -3.31
C GLU A 153 21.90 2.91 -2.49
N LEU A 154 21.39 2.88 -1.26
CA LEU A 154 21.46 4.02 -0.35
C LEU A 154 22.90 4.47 -0.13
N ARG A 155 23.83 3.51 0.08
CA ARG A 155 25.25 3.82 0.20
C ARG A 155 25.79 4.54 -1.04
N LEU A 156 25.55 3.98 -2.23
CA LEU A 156 26.00 4.59 -3.48
C LEU A 156 25.46 6.01 -3.66
N ALA A 157 24.18 6.20 -3.37
CA ALA A 157 23.51 7.50 -3.50
C ALA A 157 24.07 8.53 -2.51
N VAL A 158 24.29 8.14 -1.25
CA VAL A 158 24.86 9.02 -0.22
C VAL A 158 26.31 9.37 -0.55
N GLU A 159 27.14 8.38 -0.89
CA GLU A 159 28.55 8.61 -1.27
C GLU A 159 28.66 9.51 -2.51
N ALA A 160 27.78 9.32 -3.51
CA ALA A 160 27.69 10.18 -4.69
C ALA A 160 27.31 11.63 -4.34
N ALA A 161 26.29 11.82 -3.50
CA ALA A 161 25.85 13.15 -3.05
C ALA A 161 26.93 13.86 -2.21
N VAL A 162 27.62 13.13 -1.31
CA VAL A 162 28.72 13.66 -0.50
C VAL A 162 29.89 14.08 -1.39
N ALA A 163 30.26 13.24 -2.35
CA ALA A 163 31.33 13.56 -3.31
C ALA A 163 31.00 14.78 -4.16
N ALA A 164 29.77 14.90 -4.66
CA ALA A 164 29.30 16.03 -5.45
C ALA A 164 29.23 17.33 -4.64
N SER A 165 28.80 17.25 -3.37
CA SER A 165 28.76 18.40 -2.47
C SER A 165 30.15 18.99 -2.21
N GLY A 166 31.17 18.13 -2.05
CA GLY A 166 32.51 18.58 -1.67
C GLY A 166 32.54 19.34 -0.33
N GLY A 167 31.51 19.17 0.51
CA GLY A 167 31.33 19.89 1.77
C GLY A 167 30.72 21.30 1.63
N SER A 168 30.36 21.73 0.42
CA SER A 168 29.75 23.05 0.18
C SER A 168 28.31 23.13 0.71
N VAL A 169 27.57 22.01 0.66
CA VAL A 169 26.20 21.88 1.14
C VAL A 169 26.03 20.59 1.95
N PRO A 170 25.17 20.55 2.98
CA PRO A 170 24.94 19.34 3.76
C PRO A 170 24.19 18.30 2.91
N VAL A 171 24.45 17.02 3.21
CA VAL A 171 23.72 15.88 2.63
C VAL A 171 22.78 15.30 3.67
N ILE A 172 21.51 15.19 3.31
CA ILE A 172 20.45 14.53 4.06
C ILE A 172 20.30 13.13 3.47
N ALA A 173 20.37 12.10 4.30
CA ALA A 173 20.16 10.72 3.88
C ALA A 173 18.90 10.17 4.52
N SER A 174 17.98 9.64 3.71
CA SER A 174 16.69 9.12 4.15
C SER A 174 16.37 7.80 3.48
N ALA A 175 15.87 6.84 4.26
CA ALA A 175 15.42 5.53 3.78
C ALA A 175 13.90 5.37 3.91
N SER A 176 13.33 4.44 3.15
CA SER A 176 11.95 3.98 3.36
C SER A 176 11.95 2.58 3.98
N VAL A 177 11.19 2.42 5.06
CA VAL A 177 11.13 1.18 5.87
C VAL A 177 9.74 0.57 5.88
N ASP A 178 9.66 -0.72 6.23
CA ASP A 178 8.42 -1.45 6.45
C ASP A 178 7.79 -1.15 7.83
N GLU A 179 6.65 -1.81 8.11
CA GLU A 179 5.93 -1.71 9.40
C GLU A 179 6.73 -2.22 10.60
N GLN A 180 7.82 -2.97 10.39
CA GLN A 180 8.77 -3.42 11.41
C GLN A 180 9.99 -2.48 11.53
N SER A 181 9.95 -1.32 10.89
CA SER A 181 11.05 -0.35 10.84
C SER A 181 12.34 -0.92 10.24
N ARG A 182 12.21 -1.72 9.16
CA ARG A 182 13.34 -2.30 8.43
C ARG A 182 13.35 -1.95 6.94
N LEU A 183 14.54 -1.86 6.38
CA LEU A 183 14.77 -1.81 4.93
C LEU A 183 14.48 -3.19 4.31
N ALA A 184 14.35 -3.26 3.00
CA ALA A 184 14.05 -4.49 2.25
C ALA A 184 15.15 -5.56 2.37
N ASP A 185 16.37 -5.19 2.74
CA ASP A 185 17.47 -6.12 3.06
C ASP A 185 17.50 -6.56 4.54
N GLY A 186 16.51 -6.15 5.33
CA GLY A 186 16.36 -6.47 6.74
C GLY A 186 17.09 -5.52 7.70
N THR A 187 17.85 -4.54 7.20
CA THR A 187 18.56 -3.55 8.04
C THR A 187 17.56 -2.72 8.84
N SER A 188 17.76 -2.58 10.16
CA SER A 188 16.86 -1.78 11.00
C SER A 188 17.04 -0.28 10.78
N ALA A 189 16.01 0.51 11.07
CA ALA A 189 16.05 1.98 11.00
C ALA A 189 17.23 2.57 11.80
N ALA A 190 17.48 2.08 13.02
CA ALA A 190 18.60 2.53 13.85
C ALA A 190 19.97 2.24 13.19
N GLU A 191 20.14 1.04 12.62
CA GLU A 191 21.37 0.66 11.94
C GLU A 191 21.56 1.45 10.65
N ALA A 192 20.48 1.66 9.89
CA ALA A 192 20.50 2.50 8.68
C ALA A 192 20.97 3.92 9.00
N ALA A 193 20.49 4.53 10.09
CA ALA A 193 20.93 5.86 10.51
C ALA A 193 22.41 5.89 10.91
N ARG A 194 22.92 4.85 11.57
CA ARG A 194 24.37 4.71 11.87
C ARG A 194 25.19 4.66 10.59
N LEU A 195 24.77 3.85 9.62
CA LEU A 195 25.44 3.70 8.33
C LEU A 195 25.40 5.00 7.50
N MET A 196 24.25 5.67 7.42
CA MET A 196 24.12 6.97 6.75
C MET A 196 25.11 8.00 7.29
N ARG A 197 25.27 8.07 8.63
CA ARG A 197 26.27 8.93 9.27
C ARG A 197 27.68 8.55 8.85
N GLU A 198 28.00 7.27 8.83
CA GLU A 198 29.33 6.76 8.45
C GLU A 198 29.68 7.07 6.98
N TRP A 199 28.68 7.12 6.10
CA TRP A 199 28.85 7.51 4.71
C TRP A 199 28.94 9.03 4.50
N GLY A 200 28.83 9.83 5.57
CA GLY A 200 29.05 11.27 5.53
C GLY A 200 27.79 12.14 5.50
N ALA A 201 26.60 11.57 5.77
CA ALA A 201 25.39 12.36 5.91
C ALA A 201 25.49 13.34 7.09
N SER A 202 24.95 14.54 6.92
CA SER A 202 24.83 15.57 7.96
C SER A 202 23.49 15.50 8.72
N VAL A 203 22.48 14.87 8.10
CA VAL A 203 21.13 14.65 8.61
C VAL A 203 20.71 13.24 8.18
N VAL A 204 20.08 12.50 9.07
CA VAL A 204 19.59 11.13 8.80
C VAL A 204 18.07 11.08 8.93
N GLY A 205 17.41 10.14 8.29
CA GLY A 205 15.96 10.13 8.37
C GLY A 205 15.24 8.99 7.68
N VAL A 206 13.92 9.13 7.70
CA VAL A 206 12.97 8.19 7.14
C VAL A 206 11.84 8.94 6.42
N ASN A 207 11.48 8.48 5.23
CA ASN A 207 10.42 9.06 4.42
C ASN A 207 9.53 8.00 3.76
N CYS A 208 8.44 8.45 3.13
CA CYS A 208 7.43 7.61 2.48
C CYS A 208 6.71 6.75 3.52
N CYS A 209 7.08 5.48 3.72
CA CYS A 209 6.53 4.55 4.74
C CYS A 209 4.99 4.48 4.82
N ASP A 210 4.48 3.60 5.69
CA ASP A 210 3.03 3.39 5.83
C ASP A 210 2.44 4.37 6.86
N GLY A 211 2.63 5.68 6.68
CA GLY A 211 1.97 6.72 7.47
C GLY A 211 2.75 7.32 8.66
N PRO A 212 2.19 8.35 9.33
CA PRO A 212 2.85 9.09 10.42
C PRO A 212 3.22 8.24 11.63
N MET A 213 2.45 7.18 11.92
CA MET A 213 2.72 6.32 13.07
C MET A 213 3.99 5.50 12.88
N ASN A 214 4.18 4.91 11.70
CA ASN A 214 5.36 4.10 11.41
C ASN A 214 6.61 4.96 11.26
N VAL A 215 6.49 6.13 10.64
CA VAL A 215 7.59 7.10 10.58
C VAL A 215 8.00 7.60 11.97
N LEU A 216 7.06 7.80 12.90
CA LEU A 216 7.39 8.19 14.27
C LEU A 216 8.23 7.12 14.97
N GLU A 217 7.87 5.84 14.82
CA GLU A 217 8.59 4.72 15.41
C GLU A 217 10.00 4.60 14.83
N ALA A 218 10.13 4.62 13.49
CA ALA A 218 11.41 4.55 12.82
C ALA A 218 12.30 5.76 13.14
N ALA A 219 11.76 6.99 13.06
CA ALA A 219 12.50 8.22 13.38
C ALA A 219 12.96 8.25 14.84
N SER A 220 12.14 7.73 15.77
CA SER A 220 12.53 7.61 17.17
C SER A 220 13.74 6.70 17.35
N ALA A 221 13.81 5.59 16.61
CA ALA A 221 14.95 4.67 16.65
C ALA A 221 16.22 5.26 16.01
N MET A 222 16.09 6.27 15.14
CA MET A 222 17.21 6.92 14.46
C MET A 222 17.87 8.04 15.29
N LEU A 223 17.23 8.53 16.37
CA LEU A 223 17.74 9.62 17.20
C LEU A 223 19.12 9.30 17.81
N ASP A 224 19.39 8.03 18.11
CA ASP A 224 20.65 7.57 18.70
C ASP A 224 21.86 7.73 17.76
N ALA A 225 21.64 7.99 16.47
CA ALA A 225 22.72 8.29 15.52
C ALA A 225 23.43 9.62 15.83
N GLY A 226 22.83 10.48 16.67
CA GLY A 226 23.44 11.74 17.11
C GLY A 226 23.48 12.84 16.05
N LEU A 227 22.72 12.69 14.97
CA LEU A 227 22.50 13.70 13.94
C LEU A 227 21.05 14.20 13.97
N PRO A 228 20.75 15.40 13.43
CA PRO A 228 19.37 15.83 13.21
C PRO A 228 18.58 14.78 12.44
N VAL A 229 17.34 14.53 12.86
CA VAL A 229 16.46 13.54 12.23
C VAL A 229 15.43 14.21 11.31
N TRP A 230 15.29 13.66 10.11
CA TRP A 230 14.35 14.00 9.04
C TRP A 230 13.21 12.97 8.96
N ALA A 231 11.96 13.38 9.10
CA ALA A 231 10.80 12.49 9.18
C ALA A 231 9.63 12.94 8.28
N ILE A 232 9.43 12.25 7.15
CA ILE A 232 8.53 12.68 6.08
C ILE A 232 7.52 11.56 5.72
N PRO A 233 6.40 11.41 6.46
CA PRO A 233 5.43 10.33 6.24
C PRO A 233 4.48 10.55 5.05
N ASN A 234 4.04 9.45 4.43
CA ASN A 234 2.88 9.41 3.53
C ASN A 234 1.57 9.71 4.27
N ALA A 235 0.55 10.17 3.55
CA ALA A 235 -0.80 10.39 4.06
C ALA A 235 -1.60 9.08 4.27
N GLY A 236 -0.99 8.11 4.97
CA GLY A 236 -1.49 6.74 5.13
C GLY A 236 -1.14 5.87 3.93
N LEU A 237 -1.67 4.65 3.90
CA LEU A 237 -1.46 3.74 2.79
C LEU A 237 -2.20 4.25 1.54
N PRO A 238 -1.57 4.21 0.36
CA PRO A 238 -2.27 4.46 -0.89
C PRO A 238 -3.32 3.38 -1.16
N ARG A 239 -4.45 3.74 -1.76
CA ARG A 239 -5.42 2.80 -2.35
C ARG A 239 -5.81 3.27 -3.74
N ARG A 240 -5.98 2.32 -4.67
CA ARG A 240 -6.56 2.62 -5.98
C ARG A 240 -8.09 2.69 -5.87
N VAL A 241 -8.65 3.88 -6.04
CA VAL A 241 -10.09 4.13 -6.19
C VAL A 241 -10.25 4.91 -7.48
N ASP A 242 -11.14 4.57 -8.39
CA ASP A 242 -11.36 5.49 -9.51
C ASP A 242 -10.29 5.41 -10.62
N ASP A 243 -9.36 4.45 -10.55
CA ASP A 243 -8.02 4.50 -11.21
C ASP A 243 -7.09 5.62 -10.72
N ARG A 244 -7.44 6.23 -9.59
CA ARG A 244 -6.67 7.24 -8.88
C ARG A 244 -6.07 6.64 -7.61
N LEU A 245 -4.90 7.14 -7.21
CA LEU A 245 -4.32 6.84 -5.91
C LEU A 245 -4.93 7.79 -4.87
N VAL A 246 -5.61 7.23 -3.88
CA VAL A 246 -6.22 7.95 -2.75
C VAL A 246 -5.44 7.64 -1.48
N TYR A 247 -5.22 8.67 -0.68
CA TYR A 247 -4.57 8.63 0.63
C TYR A 247 -5.59 9.09 1.67
N VAL A 248 -5.63 8.42 2.83
CA VAL A 248 -6.77 8.54 3.77
C VAL A 248 -6.43 9.25 5.09
N SER A 249 -5.16 9.50 5.36
CA SER A 249 -4.76 10.19 6.59
C SER A 249 -5.09 11.67 6.52
N THR A 250 -5.66 12.22 7.60
CA THR A 250 -6.10 13.61 7.65
C THR A 250 -4.99 14.55 8.09
N ALA A 251 -5.12 15.83 7.72
CA ALA A 251 -4.20 16.87 8.14
C ALA A 251 -4.15 17.02 9.68
N GLU A 252 -5.29 16.87 10.36
CA GLU A 252 -5.39 16.91 11.82
C GLU A 252 -4.55 15.80 12.48
N TYR A 253 -4.69 14.57 11.98
CA TYR A 253 -3.92 13.42 12.44
C TYR A 253 -2.41 13.64 12.24
N PHE A 254 -2.02 14.18 11.07
CA PHE A 254 -0.65 14.60 10.80
C PHE A 254 -0.11 15.61 11.82
N GLY A 255 -0.88 16.64 12.16
CA GLY A 255 -0.48 17.63 13.16
C GLY A 255 -0.21 17.02 14.54
N ILE A 256 -0.99 16.00 14.93
CA ILE A 256 -0.78 15.28 16.21
C ILE A 256 0.58 14.56 16.19
N TYR A 257 0.88 13.82 15.12
CA TYR A 257 2.11 13.05 15.00
C TYR A 257 3.34 13.93 14.79
N ALA A 258 3.24 15.00 14.01
CA ALA A 258 4.30 16.00 13.89
C ALA A 258 4.68 16.58 15.25
N ARG A 259 3.70 16.94 16.08
CA ARG A 259 3.96 17.40 17.46
C ARG A 259 4.67 16.34 18.29
N ARG A 260 4.34 15.06 18.14
CA ARG A 260 5.02 13.95 18.84
C ARG A 260 6.47 13.83 18.36
N MET A 261 6.71 13.86 17.05
CA MET A 261 8.05 13.82 16.46
C MET A 261 8.93 14.96 16.97
N PHE A 262 8.44 16.21 16.92
CA PHE A 262 9.18 17.36 17.44
C PHE A 262 9.49 17.24 18.93
N LYS A 263 8.54 16.75 19.74
CA LYS A 263 8.77 16.51 21.18
C LYS A 263 9.82 15.44 21.46
N LEU A 264 9.99 14.46 20.58
CA LEU A 264 11.03 13.44 20.69
C LEU A 264 12.42 13.96 20.27
N GLY A 265 12.51 15.14 19.66
CA GLY A 265 13.76 15.73 19.20
C GLY A 265 14.01 15.60 17.70
N VAL A 266 13.05 15.11 16.92
CA VAL A 266 13.10 15.17 15.45
C VAL A 266 13.15 16.64 15.02
N LYS A 267 14.05 16.96 14.07
CA LYS A 267 14.36 18.34 13.70
C LYS A 267 13.67 18.81 12.43
N LEU A 268 13.37 17.89 11.51
CA LEU A 268 12.65 18.19 10.28
C LEU A 268 11.45 17.26 10.14
N VAL A 269 10.26 17.83 9.97
CA VAL A 269 9.02 17.09 9.74
C VAL A 269 8.24 17.72 8.59
N GLY A 270 7.72 16.89 7.69
CA GLY A 270 6.96 17.30 6.50
C GLY A 270 6.00 16.21 6.05
N GLY A 271 5.81 16.08 4.75
CA GLY A 271 4.92 15.08 4.16
C GLY A 271 5.43 14.47 2.86
N CYS A 272 5.18 13.19 2.65
CA CYS A 272 5.48 12.49 1.40
C CYS A 272 4.17 12.29 0.62
N CYS A 273 3.99 11.16 -0.07
CA CYS A 273 2.89 10.92 -0.99
C CYS A 273 1.52 11.11 -0.32
N GLY A 274 0.61 11.80 -1.02
CA GLY A 274 -0.74 12.08 -0.56
C GLY A 274 -0.88 13.29 0.36
N THR A 275 0.24 13.86 0.83
CA THR A 275 0.19 15.06 1.68
C THR A 275 -0.04 16.31 0.83
N THR A 276 -0.77 17.26 1.41
CA THR A 276 -1.25 18.49 0.75
C THR A 276 -0.83 19.72 1.55
N PRO A 277 -1.00 20.95 1.03
CA PRO A 277 -0.79 22.17 1.81
C PRO A 277 -1.56 22.21 3.14
N ASP A 278 -2.71 21.54 3.27
CA ASP A 278 -3.41 21.44 4.56
C ASP A 278 -2.64 20.63 5.60
N HIS A 279 -2.00 19.54 5.18
CA HIS A 279 -1.13 18.75 6.05
C HIS A 279 0.02 19.62 6.56
N ILE A 280 0.69 20.35 5.65
CA ILE A 280 1.81 21.22 6.01
C ILE A 280 1.37 22.36 6.94
N ARG A 281 0.17 22.94 6.75
CA ARG A 281 -0.40 23.91 7.71
C ARG A 281 -0.49 23.35 9.13
N ARG A 282 -0.92 22.09 9.27
CA ARG A 282 -1.06 21.42 10.56
C ARG A 282 0.30 21.08 11.18
N ILE A 283 1.28 20.67 10.38
CA ILE A 283 2.66 20.47 10.83
C ILE A 283 3.29 21.78 11.28
N ALA A 284 3.13 22.87 10.51
CA ALA A 284 3.65 24.19 10.87
C ALA A 284 3.00 24.74 12.15
N ALA A 285 1.70 24.49 12.35
CA ALA A 285 1.04 24.80 13.62
C ALA A 285 1.65 24.01 14.79
N ALA A 286 1.96 22.72 14.60
CA ALA A 286 2.64 21.91 15.61
C ALA A 286 4.07 22.40 15.89
N ALA A 287 4.82 22.81 14.87
CA ALA A 287 6.17 23.35 15.00
C ALA A 287 6.18 24.63 15.85
N ARG A 288 5.26 25.58 15.58
CA ARG A 288 5.11 26.84 16.37
C ARG A 288 4.80 26.61 17.85
N MET A 289 4.13 25.49 18.18
CA MET A 289 3.84 25.14 19.58
C MET A 289 5.07 24.60 20.32
N VAL A 290 6.08 24.09 19.61
CA VAL A 290 7.30 23.50 20.18
C VAL A 290 8.48 24.48 20.10
N GLY A 291 8.54 25.31 19.06
CA GLY A 291 9.49 26.41 18.91
C GLY A 291 8.76 27.75 18.92
N GLY A 292 8.96 28.55 19.95
CA GLY A 292 8.36 29.87 20.09
C GLY A 292 8.71 30.79 18.91
N ARG A 293 7.79 30.95 17.96
CA ARG A 293 7.77 32.01 16.94
C ARG A 293 6.34 32.55 16.82
N ALA A 294 6.24 33.86 16.92
CA ALA A 294 5.00 34.64 16.80
C ALA A 294 4.78 35.11 15.34
N ASP A 295 3.51 35.40 15.04
CA ASP A 295 2.92 35.96 13.80
C ASP A 295 2.58 34.92 12.71
N GLY A 296 1.41 34.86 12.07
CA GLY A 296 0.18 35.66 12.07
C GLY A 296 -0.52 35.49 10.70
N SER A 297 -1.86 35.42 10.73
CA SER A 297 -2.81 35.33 9.59
C SER A 297 -3.19 33.92 9.09
N THR A 298 -4.47 33.59 9.33
CA THR A 298 -5.23 32.49 8.75
C THR A 298 -6.33 33.10 7.89
N ASP A 299 -6.37 32.76 6.59
CA ASP A 299 -7.54 32.99 5.75
C ASP A 299 -7.94 31.65 5.13
N SER A 300 -9.19 31.26 5.35
CA SER A 300 -9.72 29.93 5.08
C SER A 300 -10.82 29.99 4.03
N ARG A 301 -10.52 29.56 2.80
CA ARG A 301 -11.54 29.12 1.83
C ARG A 301 -11.01 27.95 1.00
N ALA A 302 -11.69 26.82 1.14
CA ALA A 302 -11.54 25.66 0.25
C ALA A 302 -12.44 25.84 -0.99
N PRO A 303 -12.01 25.44 -2.19
CA PRO A 303 -12.91 25.11 -3.27
C PRO A 303 -12.98 23.59 -3.50
N GLU A 304 -14.22 23.13 -3.71
CA GLU A 304 -14.58 21.79 -4.21
C GLU A 304 -14.04 21.59 -5.64
N SER A 305 -13.64 20.35 -5.97
CA SER A 305 -13.19 19.98 -7.31
C SER A 305 -14.15 19.02 -8.00
N ASP A 306 -14.63 19.45 -9.17
CA ASP A 306 -15.51 18.70 -10.07
C ASP A 306 -14.80 17.51 -10.72
N GLY A 307 -15.49 16.37 -10.74
CA GLY A 307 -15.03 15.12 -11.31
C GLY A 307 -15.08 15.12 -12.84
N VAL A 308 -13.91 15.02 -13.48
CA VAL A 308 -13.78 14.62 -14.89
C VAL A 308 -13.44 13.13 -14.96
N GLN A 309 -14.30 12.36 -15.62
CA GLN A 309 -14.05 10.95 -15.97
C GLN A 309 -13.32 10.87 -17.32
N VAL A 310 -12.26 10.07 -17.38
CA VAL A 310 -11.64 9.63 -18.63
C VAL A 310 -11.50 8.11 -18.56
N ALA A 311 -12.04 7.42 -19.57
CA ALA A 311 -11.99 5.98 -19.71
C ALA A 311 -10.57 5.52 -20.09
N LEU A 312 -10.07 4.48 -19.43
CA LEU A 312 -8.92 3.70 -19.88
C LEU A 312 -9.44 2.60 -20.81
N ASP A 313 -9.01 2.62 -22.07
CA ASP A 313 -9.21 1.52 -23.02
C ASP A 313 -8.42 0.29 -22.56
N ALA A 314 -9.03 -0.57 -21.74
CA ALA A 314 -8.47 -1.89 -21.43
C ALA A 314 -8.66 -2.80 -22.66
N PRO A 315 -7.59 -3.39 -23.24
CA PRO A 315 -7.66 -4.15 -24.50
C PRO A 315 -8.47 -5.45 -24.46
N PHE A 316 -9.15 -5.78 -23.34
CA PHE A 316 -9.89 -7.03 -23.16
C PHE A 316 -11.32 -6.87 -22.60
N SER A 317 -11.88 -5.66 -22.69
CA SER A 317 -13.32 -5.39 -22.44
C SER A 317 -14.28 -6.16 -23.37
N THR A 318 -13.77 -6.85 -24.39
CA THR A 318 -14.55 -7.44 -25.50
C THR A 318 -14.93 -8.91 -25.29
N TRP A 319 -14.49 -9.57 -24.22
CA TRP A 319 -15.00 -10.92 -23.92
C TRP A 319 -16.46 -10.84 -23.53
N ALA A 320 -17.30 -11.52 -24.32
CA ALA A 320 -18.70 -11.76 -23.99
C ALA A 320 -18.80 -12.31 -22.56
N ALA A 321 -19.77 -11.79 -21.80
CA ALA A 321 -20.00 -12.25 -20.42
C ALA A 321 -20.41 -13.73 -20.39
N ASP A 322 -21.11 -14.18 -21.43
CA ASP A 322 -21.47 -15.59 -21.61
C ASP A 322 -20.38 -16.33 -22.40
N PRO A 323 -19.73 -17.37 -21.84
CA PRO A 323 -18.82 -18.23 -22.57
C PRO A 323 -19.48 -19.03 -23.70
N GLY A 324 -20.81 -19.07 -23.75
CA GLY A 324 -21.59 -19.95 -24.60
C GLY A 324 -21.76 -21.34 -24.00
N PRO A 325 -22.49 -22.25 -24.68
CA PRO A 325 -22.60 -23.62 -24.24
C PRO A 325 -21.21 -24.29 -24.22
N PRO A 326 -20.93 -25.20 -23.27
CA PRO A 326 -19.70 -25.97 -23.27
C PRO A 326 -19.57 -26.77 -24.58
N PRO A 327 -18.35 -27.13 -25.01
CA PRO A 327 -18.13 -28.06 -26.12
C PRO A 327 -18.95 -29.35 -25.96
N ALA A 328 -19.40 -29.93 -27.07
CA ALA A 328 -20.38 -31.03 -27.07
C ALA A 328 -19.96 -32.28 -26.27
N ASP A 329 -18.66 -32.44 -26.03
CA ASP A 329 -18.02 -33.53 -25.30
C ASP A 329 -17.60 -33.17 -23.87
N VAL A 330 -17.88 -31.94 -23.40
CA VAL A 330 -17.49 -31.46 -22.07
C VAL A 330 -18.74 -31.15 -21.23
N SER A 331 -18.85 -31.81 -20.07
CA SER A 331 -19.88 -31.50 -19.07
C SER A 331 -19.37 -30.52 -18.02
N THR A 332 -20.11 -29.43 -17.77
CA THR A 332 -19.83 -28.51 -16.65
C THR A 332 -20.13 -29.16 -15.30
N VAL A 333 -19.37 -28.79 -14.26
CA VAL A 333 -19.60 -29.28 -12.89
C VAL A 333 -20.58 -28.34 -12.14
N PRO A 334 -21.72 -28.87 -11.63
CA PRO A 334 -22.65 -28.09 -10.81
C PRO A 334 -21.99 -27.51 -9.57
N PHE A 335 -22.38 -26.30 -9.15
CA PHE A 335 -21.78 -25.58 -8.02
C PHE A 335 -21.55 -26.46 -6.78
N ALA A 336 -22.58 -27.14 -6.28
CA ALA A 336 -22.51 -28.00 -5.09
C ALA A 336 -21.47 -29.14 -5.15
N ASN A 337 -20.99 -29.49 -6.35
CA ASN A 337 -20.04 -30.57 -6.60
C ASN A 337 -18.63 -30.07 -6.94
N ARG A 338 -18.39 -28.75 -6.88
CA ARG A 338 -17.10 -28.14 -7.24
C ARG A 338 -16.05 -28.27 -6.14
N SER A 339 -16.47 -28.13 -4.88
CA SER A 339 -15.63 -28.20 -3.68
C SER A 339 -16.47 -28.55 -2.44
N GLU A 340 -15.81 -28.85 -1.32
CA GLU A 340 -16.48 -29.12 -0.04
C GLU A 340 -17.10 -27.83 0.53
N LEU A 341 -16.44 -26.69 0.34
CA LEU A 341 -16.99 -25.35 0.57
C LEU A 341 -18.33 -25.16 -0.15
N ALA A 342 -18.38 -25.42 -1.46
CA ALA A 342 -19.62 -25.25 -2.23
C ALA A 342 -20.74 -26.18 -1.78
N ARG A 343 -20.39 -27.43 -1.42
CA ARG A 343 -21.34 -28.40 -0.87
C ARG A 343 -21.96 -27.90 0.43
N LYS A 344 -21.14 -27.44 1.39
CA LYS A 344 -21.61 -26.88 2.66
C LYS A 344 -22.52 -25.68 2.48
N LEU A 345 -22.13 -24.74 1.62
CA LEU A 345 -22.96 -23.57 1.29
C LEU A 345 -24.31 -23.98 0.66
N SER A 346 -24.31 -24.98 -0.22
CA SER A 346 -25.53 -25.51 -0.86
C SER A 346 -26.45 -26.23 0.12
N GLU A 347 -25.89 -26.83 1.18
CA GLU A 347 -26.63 -27.46 2.29
C GLU A 347 -27.11 -26.46 3.34
N GLY A 348 -26.83 -25.17 3.18
CA GLY A 348 -27.17 -24.13 4.15
C GLY A 348 -26.34 -24.20 5.44
N LYS A 349 -25.21 -24.91 5.43
CA LYS A 349 -24.28 -24.95 6.57
C LYS A 349 -23.51 -23.64 6.66
N PHE A 350 -23.35 -23.16 7.88
CA PHE A 350 -22.54 -21.97 8.15
C PHE A 350 -21.06 -22.32 8.01
N VAL A 351 -20.34 -21.58 7.16
CA VAL A 351 -18.94 -21.84 6.85
C VAL A 351 -18.03 -20.86 7.57
N VAL A 352 -16.89 -21.34 8.05
CA VAL A 352 -15.81 -20.48 8.55
C VAL A 352 -14.56 -20.59 7.68
N SER A 353 -14.07 -19.44 7.23
CA SER A 353 -12.76 -19.27 6.62
C SER A 353 -11.82 -18.47 7.52
N VAL A 354 -10.54 -18.84 7.56
CA VAL A 354 -9.50 -18.08 8.27
C VAL A 354 -8.30 -17.82 7.36
N GLU A 355 -7.80 -16.59 7.37
CA GLU A 355 -6.62 -16.19 6.60
C GLU A 355 -5.34 -16.76 7.21
N VAL A 356 -4.53 -17.42 6.39
CA VAL A 356 -3.17 -17.87 6.74
C VAL A 356 -2.22 -17.41 5.64
N ASN A 357 -1.47 -16.35 5.92
CA ASN A 357 -0.64 -15.69 4.93
C ASN A 357 0.65 -16.46 4.61
N PRO A 358 1.12 -16.42 3.34
CA PRO A 358 2.42 -16.97 2.99
C PRO A 358 3.57 -16.32 3.77
N PRO A 359 4.59 -17.10 4.17
CA PRO A 359 5.78 -16.54 4.80
C PRO A 359 6.56 -15.68 3.80
N VAL A 360 7.33 -14.73 4.32
CA VAL A 360 8.38 -14.03 3.55
C VAL A 360 9.53 -14.99 3.23
N GLY A 361 9.82 -15.94 4.12
CA GLY A 361 10.91 -16.92 3.99
C GLY A 361 10.50 -18.26 3.39
N LEU A 362 11.42 -19.23 3.47
CA LEU A 362 11.27 -20.57 2.85
C LEU A 362 10.53 -21.59 3.74
N ASP A 363 10.39 -21.32 5.04
CA ASP A 363 9.78 -22.25 5.99
C ASP A 363 8.28 -21.98 6.17
N ILE A 364 7.47 -23.01 5.90
CA ILE A 364 6.00 -23.00 6.03
C ILE A 364 5.50 -23.76 7.26
N SER A 365 6.39 -24.21 8.14
CA SER A 365 6.04 -25.07 9.29
C SER A 365 5.04 -24.40 10.23
N LYS A 366 5.18 -23.08 10.46
CA LYS A 366 4.24 -22.28 11.26
C LYS A 366 2.83 -22.30 10.65
N GLN A 367 2.73 -22.10 9.34
CA GLN A 367 1.45 -22.05 8.64
C GLN A 367 0.78 -23.43 8.58
N ILE A 368 1.56 -24.51 8.42
CA ILE A 368 1.02 -25.88 8.52
C ILE A 368 0.47 -26.16 9.92
N ALA A 369 1.20 -25.78 10.96
CA ALA A 369 0.75 -25.93 12.35
C ALA A 369 -0.54 -25.12 12.61
N ALA A 370 -0.58 -23.88 12.12
CA ALA A 370 -1.76 -23.03 12.18
C ALA A 370 -2.98 -23.67 11.48
N ALA A 371 -2.81 -24.14 10.25
CA ALA A 371 -3.88 -24.78 9.49
C ALA A 371 -4.44 -26.02 10.20
N LYS A 372 -3.58 -26.86 10.80
CA LYS A 372 -4.02 -28.04 11.58
C LYS A 372 -4.84 -27.64 12.81
N MET A 373 -4.35 -26.66 13.56
CA MET A 373 -5.05 -26.13 14.73
C MET A 373 -6.40 -25.51 14.34
N LEU A 374 -6.45 -24.72 13.27
CA LEU A 374 -7.68 -24.10 12.78
C LEU A 374 -8.70 -25.15 12.36
N LYS A 375 -8.28 -26.17 11.59
CA LYS A 375 -9.13 -27.30 11.20
C LYS A 375 -9.68 -28.04 12.42
N ALA A 376 -8.83 -28.31 13.42
CA ALA A 376 -9.23 -28.95 14.68
C ALA A 376 -10.20 -28.07 15.49
N GLY A 377 -10.05 -26.75 15.42
CA GLY A 377 -10.93 -25.76 16.04
C GLY A 377 -12.23 -25.48 15.27
N GLY A 378 -12.54 -26.26 14.23
CA GLY A 378 -13.82 -26.16 13.51
C GLY A 378 -13.81 -25.22 12.30
N VAL A 379 -12.66 -24.69 11.88
CA VAL A 379 -12.54 -23.95 10.62
C VAL A 379 -12.74 -24.90 9.44
N ASP A 380 -13.50 -24.48 8.45
CA ASP A 380 -13.85 -25.30 7.29
C ASP A 380 -12.80 -25.19 6.18
N VAL A 381 -12.30 -23.99 5.95
CA VAL A 381 -11.41 -23.67 4.83
C VAL A 381 -10.40 -22.60 5.23
N VAL A 382 -9.16 -22.70 4.78
CA VAL A 382 -8.15 -21.65 4.99
C VAL A 382 -8.02 -20.82 3.72
N ASN A 383 -7.97 -19.50 3.81
CA ASN A 383 -7.67 -18.67 2.64
C ASN A 383 -6.21 -18.17 2.69
N VAL A 384 -5.57 -18.10 1.52
CA VAL A 384 -4.14 -17.78 1.38
C VAL A 384 -3.97 -16.61 0.43
N ALA A 385 -3.52 -15.47 0.97
CA ALA A 385 -3.37 -14.23 0.23
C ALA A 385 -2.27 -14.29 -0.85
N ASP A 386 -2.47 -13.53 -1.94
CA ASP A 386 -1.54 -13.40 -3.06
C ASP A 386 -0.74 -12.10 -2.93
N GLY A 387 0.36 -12.13 -2.17
CA GLY A 387 1.21 -10.96 -1.96
C GLY A 387 0.44 -9.75 -1.40
N ALA A 388 -0.27 -9.94 -0.28
CA ALA A 388 -1.00 -8.86 0.40
C ALA A 388 -0.11 -7.62 0.58
N ARG A 389 -0.64 -6.42 0.28
CA ARG A 389 0.10 -5.14 0.32
C ARG A 389 1.29 -5.07 -0.65
N ALA A 390 1.28 -5.89 -1.71
CA ALA A 390 2.37 -6.02 -2.67
C ALA A 390 3.73 -6.44 -2.07
N GLN A 391 3.73 -7.04 -0.87
CA GLN A 391 4.94 -7.59 -0.26
C GLN A 391 5.40 -8.85 -0.99
N ALA A 392 6.71 -9.01 -1.17
CA ALA A 392 7.26 -10.24 -1.73
C ALA A 392 7.18 -11.36 -0.69
N ARG A 393 6.45 -12.43 -1.02
CA ARG A 393 6.26 -13.61 -0.17
C ARG A 393 6.36 -14.87 -1.02
N MET A 394 6.46 -16.03 -0.36
CA MET A 394 6.35 -17.32 -1.04
C MET A 394 5.07 -17.36 -1.90
N GLY A 395 5.18 -17.94 -3.10
CA GLY A 395 4.03 -18.15 -3.99
C GLY A 395 2.89 -18.88 -3.28
N ASN A 396 1.73 -18.23 -3.19
CA ASN A 396 0.57 -18.71 -2.44
C ASN A 396 0.05 -20.07 -2.91
N LEU A 397 0.13 -20.37 -4.21
CA LEU A 397 -0.26 -21.68 -4.75
C LEU A 397 0.60 -22.83 -4.22
N ALA A 398 1.92 -22.61 -4.08
CA ALA A 398 2.81 -23.63 -3.53
C ALA A 398 2.45 -23.93 -2.07
N MET A 399 2.16 -22.88 -1.29
CA MET A 399 1.68 -23.03 0.07
C MET A 399 0.31 -23.72 0.13
N ALA A 400 -0.64 -23.32 -0.70
CA ALA A 400 -1.98 -23.93 -0.75
C ALA A 400 -1.90 -25.45 -0.99
N ALA A 401 -1.11 -25.87 -1.97
CA ALA A 401 -0.89 -27.29 -2.24
C ALA A 401 -0.29 -28.03 -1.03
N ARG A 402 0.68 -27.42 -0.34
CA ARG A 402 1.29 -28.00 0.87
C ARG A 402 0.35 -28.04 2.07
N LEU A 403 -0.54 -27.06 2.22
CA LEU A 403 -1.55 -27.07 3.29
C LEU A 403 -2.57 -28.20 3.06
N GLN A 404 -3.04 -28.38 1.83
CA GLN A 404 -3.91 -29.51 1.49
C GLN A 404 -3.21 -30.86 1.77
N GLU A 405 -1.96 -31.02 1.33
CA GLU A 405 -1.19 -32.25 1.52
C GLU A 405 -0.89 -32.55 3.00
N LYS A 406 -0.43 -31.54 3.77
CA LYS A 406 0.16 -31.76 5.10
C LYS A 406 -0.76 -31.44 6.27
N ALA A 407 -1.78 -30.61 6.06
CA ALA A 407 -2.77 -30.24 7.07
C ALA A 407 -4.18 -30.75 6.74
N ASP A 408 -4.37 -31.36 5.55
CA ASP A 408 -5.66 -31.91 5.10
C ASP A 408 -6.78 -30.86 5.18
N VAL A 409 -6.47 -29.61 4.88
CA VAL A 409 -7.44 -28.49 4.91
C VAL A 409 -7.73 -28.03 3.50
N GLU A 410 -9.00 -27.75 3.21
CA GLU A 410 -9.39 -27.10 1.96
C GLU A 410 -8.86 -25.66 1.94
N VAL A 411 -8.51 -25.15 0.75
CA VAL A 411 -7.89 -23.83 0.60
C VAL A 411 -8.63 -22.96 -0.41
N ILE A 412 -8.94 -21.72 0.00
CA ILE A 412 -9.28 -20.62 -0.91
C ILE A 412 -7.99 -19.91 -1.32
N LEU A 413 -7.67 -19.94 -2.61
CA LEU A 413 -6.50 -19.27 -3.17
C LEU A 413 -6.85 -17.87 -3.64
N HIS A 414 -6.16 -16.84 -3.14
CA HIS A 414 -6.31 -15.50 -3.69
C HIS A 414 -5.65 -15.42 -5.06
N VAL A 415 -6.31 -14.78 -6.02
CA VAL A 415 -5.76 -14.56 -7.36
C VAL A 415 -5.91 -13.08 -7.72
N CYS A 416 -4.81 -12.43 -8.07
CA CYS A 416 -4.81 -11.03 -8.48
C CYS A 416 -4.09 -10.78 -9.80
N GLY A 417 -4.42 -9.65 -10.44
CA GLY A 417 -3.85 -9.24 -11.73
C GLY A 417 -2.58 -8.39 -11.62
N ARG A 418 -2.15 -8.05 -10.40
CA ARG A 418 -1.02 -7.12 -10.14
C ARG A 418 0.25 -7.54 -10.89
N ASP A 419 0.63 -8.80 -10.75
CA ASP A 419 1.97 -9.32 -11.10
C ASP A 419 1.96 -10.38 -12.23
N ARG A 420 0.79 -10.71 -12.78
CA ARG A 420 0.64 -11.72 -13.84
C ARG A 420 -0.06 -11.15 -15.07
N ASN A 421 0.51 -11.45 -16.23
CA ASN A 421 -0.14 -11.19 -17.53
C ASN A 421 -1.20 -12.26 -17.80
N LEU A 422 -1.96 -12.13 -18.90
CA LEU A 422 -3.02 -13.09 -19.25
C LEU A 422 -2.51 -14.55 -19.28
N LEU A 423 -1.36 -14.79 -19.90
CA LEU A 423 -0.78 -16.14 -20.03
C LEU A 423 -0.37 -16.70 -18.67
N GLY A 424 0.25 -15.87 -17.83
CA GLY A 424 0.63 -16.23 -16.47
C GLY A 424 -0.57 -16.55 -15.60
N THR A 425 -1.65 -15.76 -15.69
CA THR A 425 -2.90 -16.01 -14.97
C THR A 425 -3.56 -17.32 -15.44
N LEU A 426 -3.64 -17.56 -16.74
CA LEU A 426 -4.18 -18.82 -17.28
C LEU A 426 -3.38 -20.03 -16.80
N ALA A 427 -2.05 -19.99 -16.90
CA ALA A 427 -1.17 -21.06 -16.41
C ALA A 427 -1.33 -21.27 -14.90
N HIS A 428 -1.46 -20.19 -14.13
CA HIS A 428 -1.65 -20.25 -12.68
C HIS A 428 -2.97 -20.92 -12.29
N LEU A 429 -4.07 -20.58 -12.97
CA LEU A 429 -5.37 -21.23 -12.76
C LEU A 429 -5.29 -22.72 -13.12
N LEU A 430 -4.76 -23.08 -14.29
CA LEU A 430 -4.64 -24.50 -14.67
C LEU A 430 -3.78 -25.30 -13.68
N ALA A 431 -2.68 -24.72 -13.19
CA ALA A 431 -1.85 -25.34 -12.16
C ALA A 431 -2.60 -25.49 -10.82
N ALA A 432 -3.38 -24.48 -10.41
CA ALA A 432 -4.23 -24.58 -9.23
C ALA A 432 -5.26 -25.71 -9.37
N HIS A 433 -5.89 -25.81 -10.54
CA HIS A 433 -6.82 -26.91 -10.82
C HIS A 433 -6.12 -28.27 -10.78
N GLU A 434 -4.92 -28.41 -11.30
CA GLU A 434 -4.23 -29.69 -11.20
C GLU A 434 -3.86 -30.03 -9.75
N LEU A 435 -3.37 -29.06 -8.98
CA LEU A 435 -2.96 -29.26 -7.58
C LEU A 435 -4.13 -29.45 -6.59
N GLY A 436 -5.34 -29.70 -7.07
CA GLY A 436 -6.50 -29.95 -6.20
C GLY A 436 -7.16 -28.70 -5.63
N VAL A 437 -6.61 -27.50 -5.87
CA VAL A 437 -7.20 -26.23 -5.39
C VAL A 437 -8.47 -25.90 -6.19
N ARG A 438 -9.60 -25.75 -5.51
CA ARG A 438 -10.92 -25.53 -6.15
C ARG A 438 -11.54 -24.19 -5.81
N ASP A 439 -11.20 -23.62 -4.66
CA ASP A 439 -11.81 -22.38 -4.23
C ASP A 439 -10.86 -21.22 -4.51
N LEU A 440 -11.36 -20.20 -5.19
CA LEU A 440 -10.62 -19.01 -5.54
C LEU A 440 -11.30 -17.79 -4.93
N VAL A 441 -10.51 -16.80 -4.51
CA VAL A 441 -11.01 -15.44 -4.33
C VAL A 441 -10.29 -14.50 -5.27
N VAL A 442 -11.06 -13.90 -6.16
CA VAL A 442 -10.54 -13.06 -7.24
C VAL A 442 -10.64 -11.60 -6.85
N ILE A 443 -9.49 -10.94 -6.83
CA ILE A 443 -9.31 -9.53 -6.49
C ILE A 443 -8.43 -8.84 -7.53
N THR A 444 -8.50 -7.51 -7.66
CA THR A 444 -7.66 -6.80 -8.63
C THR A 444 -6.19 -6.80 -8.21
N GLY A 445 -5.91 -6.68 -6.91
CA GLY A 445 -4.56 -6.65 -6.35
C GLY A 445 -4.03 -5.23 -6.17
N ASP A 446 -3.27 -5.07 -5.09
CA ASP A 446 -2.58 -3.85 -4.67
C ASP A 446 -1.44 -3.49 -5.63
N PRO A 447 -1.25 -2.23 -6.09
CA PRO A 447 -0.14 -1.88 -6.99
C PRO A 447 1.25 -2.16 -6.42
N PRO A 448 2.25 -2.58 -7.25
CA PRO A 448 3.61 -2.90 -6.79
C PRO A 448 4.30 -1.77 -6.04
N LYS A 449 3.99 -0.52 -6.40
CA LYS A 449 4.51 0.69 -5.75
C LYS A 449 4.25 0.76 -4.24
N MET A 450 3.31 -0.05 -3.73
CA MET A 450 2.96 -0.11 -2.30
C MET A 450 3.78 -1.16 -1.54
N GLY A 451 4.50 -2.03 -2.26
CA GLY A 451 5.27 -3.13 -1.70
C GLY A 451 6.77 -2.86 -1.68
N ASP A 452 7.53 -3.86 -1.23
CA ASP A 452 8.98 -3.76 -0.98
C ASP A 452 9.84 -3.49 -2.22
N PHE A 453 9.27 -3.76 -3.39
CA PHE A 453 9.91 -3.61 -4.69
C PHE A 453 9.08 -2.67 -5.58
N PRO A 454 9.05 -1.35 -5.29
CA PRO A 454 8.18 -0.40 -5.98
C PRO A 454 8.52 -0.21 -7.47
N ASP A 455 9.74 -0.59 -7.87
CA ASP A 455 10.19 -0.59 -9.26
C ASP A 455 9.77 -1.85 -10.05
N ALA A 456 9.14 -2.83 -9.39
CA ALA A 456 8.55 -3.97 -10.07
C ALA A 456 7.43 -3.51 -11.01
N SER A 457 7.38 -4.11 -12.20
CA SER A 457 6.39 -3.76 -13.22
C SER A 457 4.97 -4.13 -12.75
N ALA A 458 4.03 -3.21 -12.92
CA ALA A 458 2.61 -3.47 -12.75
C ALA A 458 2.07 -4.07 -14.05
N VAL A 459 1.49 -5.27 -13.99
CA VAL A 459 1.05 -5.98 -15.20
C VAL A 459 -0.41 -5.64 -15.52
N TYR A 460 -1.35 -6.04 -14.65
CA TYR A 460 -2.77 -5.70 -14.76
C TYR A 460 -3.40 -5.93 -16.15
N ASP A 461 -2.94 -6.94 -16.89
CA ASP A 461 -3.58 -7.38 -18.15
C ASP A 461 -5.07 -7.69 -17.95
N LEU A 462 -5.41 -8.22 -16.77
CA LEU A 462 -6.77 -8.47 -16.33
C LEU A 462 -6.99 -7.87 -14.94
N ASP A 463 -8.14 -7.23 -14.75
CA ASP A 463 -8.64 -6.89 -13.42
C ASP A 463 -9.47 -8.05 -12.83
N SER A 464 -10.05 -7.85 -11.65
CA SER A 464 -10.89 -8.87 -11.00
C SER A 464 -12.06 -9.35 -11.87
N VAL A 465 -12.66 -8.51 -12.70
CA VAL A 465 -13.77 -8.92 -13.59
C VAL A 465 -13.23 -9.77 -14.73
N GLY A 466 -12.10 -9.37 -15.32
CA GLY A 466 -11.42 -10.15 -16.36
C GLY A 466 -10.98 -11.54 -15.89
N ILE A 467 -10.43 -11.63 -14.68
CA ILE A 467 -10.01 -12.91 -14.08
C ILE A 467 -11.22 -13.80 -13.77
N LEU A 468 -12.34 -13.23 -13.29
CA LEU A 468 -13.58 -13.99 -13.09
C LEU A 468 -14.10 -14.56 -14.42
N LYS A 469 -14.17 -13.75 -15.47
CA LYS A 469 -14.56 -14.21 -16.82
C LYS A 469 -13.64 -15.33 -17.30
N LEU A 470 -12.33 -15.17 -17.13
CA LEU A 470 -11.35 -16.18 -17.48
C LEU A 470 -11.65 -17.51 -16.76
N ALA A 471 -11.75 -17.49 -15.43
CA ALA A 471 -11.99 -18.70 -14.64
C ALA A 471 -13.36 -19.33 -14.93
N ALA A 472 -14.39 -18.53 -15.17
CA ALA A 472 -15.71 -19.01 -15.58
C ALA A 472 -15.66 -19.73 -16.94
N ARG A 473 -14.89 -19.21 -17.92
CA ARG A 473 -14.66 -19.90 -19.20
C ARG A 473 -13.97 -21.25 -19.03
N LEU A 474 -12.97 -21.33 -18.14
CA LEU A 474 -12.30 -22.59 -17.81
C LEU A 474 -13.30 -23.60 -17.20
N ASN A 475 -14.24 -23.13 -16.38
CA ASN A 475 -15.32 -23.97 -15.83
C ASN A 475 -16.32 -24.46 -16.91
N HIS A 476 -16.32 -23.86 -18.09
CA HIS A 476 -17.03 -24.33 -19.28
C HIS A 476 -16.15 -25.17 -20.22
N GLY A 477 -14.90 -25.42 -19.84
CA GLY A 477 -13.94 -26.22 -20.61
C GLY A 477 -13.40 -25.52 -21.84
N VAL A 478 -13.42 -24.19 -21.86
CA VAL A 478 -12.92 -23.39 -22.99
C VAL A 478 -11.87 -22.39 -22.55
N ASP A 479 -10.86 -22.20 -23.38
CA ASP A 479 -9.83 -21.18 -23.18
C ASP A 479 -10.33 -19.77 -23.60
N PRO A 480 -9.53 -18.72 -23.37
CA PRO A 480 -9.84 -17.36 -23.82
C PRO A 480 -10.08 -17.22 -25.32
N GLY A 481 -9.44 -18.05 -26.14
CA GLY A 481 -9.60 -18.09 -27.59
C GLY A 481 -10.79 -18.92 -28.08
N GLY A 482 -11.57 -19.51 -27.16
CA GLY A 482 -12.73 -20.36 -27.48
C GLY A 482 -12.37 -21.79 -27.86
N LYS A 483 -11.11 -22.22 -27.65
CA LYS A 483 -10.68 -23.60 -27.89
C LYS A 483 -11.07 -24.49 -26.72
N ALA A 484 -11.48 -25.72 -27.02
CA ALA A 484 -11.76 -26.72 -26.00
C ALA A 484 -10.47 -27.13 -25.25
N LEU A 485 -10.58 -27.26 -23.93
CA LEU A 485 -9.51 -27.72 -23.03
C LEU A 485 -9.48 -29.25 -22.86
N GLY A 486 -10.48 -29.95 -23.39
CA GLY A 486 -10.70 -31.39 -23.20
C GLY A 486 -11.46 -31.75 -21.91
N ALA A 487 -11.50 -30.86 -20.92
CA ALA A 487 -12.34 -30.98 -19.73
C ALA A 487 -12.66 -29.60 -19.14
N ALA A 488 -13.73 -29.53 -18.35
CA ALA A 488 -14.08 -28.34 -17.57
C ALA A 488 -13.28 -28.33 -16.25
N THR A 489 -12.83 -27.15 -15.83
CA THR A 489 -12.42 -26.94 -14.44
C THR A 489 -13.66 -26.90 -13.54
N ARG A 490 -13.43 -26.97 -12.22
CA ARG A 490 -14.52 -26.93 -11.22
C ARG A 490 -14.25 -25.90 -10.12
N PHE A 491 -13.86 -24.69 -10.50
CA PHE A 491 -13.59 -23.63 -9.55
C PHE A 491 -14.86 -23.07 -8.91
N VAL A 492 -14.79 -22.81 -7.60
CA VAL A 492 -15.68 -21.91 -6.89
C VAL A 492 -15.08 -20.51 -6.95
N LEU A 493 -15.85 -19.54 -7.44
CA LEU A 493 -15.35 -18.20 -7.73
C LEU A 493 -15.87 -17.18 -6.71
N ALA A 494 -15.11 -16.95 -5.63
CA ALA A 494 -15.38 -15.86 -4.71
C ALA A 494 -14.84 -14.52 -5.24
N THR A 495 -15.46 -13.42 -4.83
CA THR A 495 -14.95 -12.07 -5.08
C THR A 495 -14.94 -11.22 -3.82
N GLY A 496 -13.95 -10.33 -3.71
CA GLY A 496 -13.89 -9.34 -2.65
C GLY A 496 -14.94 -8.22 -2.85
N ALA A 497 -15.51 -7.74 -1.76
CA ALA A 497 -16.38 -6.56 -1.73
C ALA A 497 -16.10 -5.66 -0.52
N GLU A 498 -16.36 -4.37 -0.66
CA GLU A 498 -16.12 -3.35 0.37
C GLU A 498 -17.43 -2.72 0.87
N PRO A 499 -17.97 -3.12 2.03
CA PRO A 499 -19.22 -2.55 2.55
C PRO A 499 -19.15 -1.04 2.84
N ALA A 500 -17.96 -0.55 3.25
CA ALA A 500 -17.71 0.84 3.61
C ALA A 500 -17.01 1.63 2.48
N ALA A 501 -17.24 1.25 1.22
CA ALA A 501 -16.54 1.85 0.09
C ALA A 501 -16.80 3.36 0.01
N LEU A 502 -15.74 4.14 -0.21
CA LEU A 502 -15.83 5.60 -0.42
C LEU A 502 -16.78 5.94 -1.57
N ASN A 503 -16.72 5.17 -2.67
CA ASN A 503 -17.66 5.24 -3.77
C ASN A 503 -18.58 4.01 -3.75
N TYR A 504 -19.57 4.04 -2.86
CA TYR A 504 -20.45 2.89 -2.58
C TYR A 504 -21.28 2.46 -3.80
N GLU A 505 -21.84 3.40 -4.56
CA GLU A 505 -22.63 3.07 -5.76
C GLU A 505 -21.80 2.32 -6.80
N ARG A 506 -20.56 2.77 -7.02
CA ARG A 506 -19.63 2.09 -7.92
C ARG A 506 -19.28 0.68 -7.43
N GLU A 507 -19.08 0.52 -6.12
CA GLU A 507 -18.79 -0.80 -5.55
C GLU A 507 -19.93 -1.80 -5.82
N ILE A 508 -21.18 -1.40 -5.62
CA ILE A 508 -22.34 -2.25 -5.91
C ILE A 508 -22.49 -2.51 -7.41
N ALA A 509 -22.27 -1.51 -8.27
CA ALA A 509 -22.27 -1.69 -9.71
C ALA A 509 -21.19 -2.70 -10.16
N ARG A 510 -19.98 -2.56 -9.64
CA ARG A 510 -18.87 -3.48 -9.92
C ARG A 510 -19.14 -4.89 -9.40
N LEU A 511 -19.84 -5.04 -8.28
CA LEU A 511 -20.26 -6.34 -7.77
C LEU A 511 -21.29 -7.02 -8.68
N ARG A 512 -22.21 -6.26 -9.30
CA ARG A 512 -23.12 -6.77 -10.35
C ARG A 512 -22.34 -7.27 -11.57
N GLU A 513 -21.32 -6.53 -12.00
CA GLU A 513 -20.43 -6.96 -13.09
C GLU A 513 -19.68 -8.25 -12.73
N LYS A 514 -19.14 -8.34 -11.51
CA LYS A 514 -18.47 -9.56 -11.00
C LYS A 514 -19.42 -10.76 -10.97
N ARG A 515 -20.68 -10.56 -10.55
CA ARG A 515 -21.72 -11.60 -10.61
C ARG A 515 -21.97 -12.06 -12.05
N ALA A 516 -22.15 -11.11 -12.97
CA ALA A 516 -22.33 -11.41 -14.39
C ALA A 516 -21.10 -12.10 -15.02
N ALA A 517 -19.90 -11.84 -14.50
CA ALA A 517 -18.65 -12.48 -14.90
C ALA A 517 -18.45 -13.90 -14.32
N GLY A 518 -19.35 -14.39 -13.47
CA GLY A 518 -19.32 -15.75 -12.93
C GLY A 518 -18.95 -15.87 -11.46
N ALA A 519 -18.91 -14.77 -10.69
CA ALA A 519 -18.74 -14.88 -9.24
C ALA A 519 -19.88 -15.69 -8.61
N ASP A 520 -19.51 -16.68 -7.79
CA ASP A 520 -20.41 -17.57 -7.06
C ASP A 520 -20.73 -17.03 -5.66
N LEU A 521 -19.78 -16.39 -4.97
CA LEU A 521 -19.94 -15.87 -3.61
C LEU A 521 -19.15 -14.58 -3.34
N VAL A 522 -19.49 -13.88 -2.26
CA VAL A 522 -18.87 -12.62 -1.83
C VAL A 522 -18.11 -12.81 -0.53
N MET A 523 -16.88 -12.27 -0.47
CA MET A 523 -16.11 -12.11 0.76
C MET A 523 -15.95 -10.62 1.05
N THR A 524 -16.42 -10.14 2.21
CA THR A 524 -16.37 -8.71 2.50
C THR A 524 -15.05 -8.30 3.17
N GLN A 525 -14.66 -7.04 3.00
CA GLN A 525 -13.75 -6.38 3.94
C GLN A 525 -14.43 -6.22 5.32
N PRO A 526 -13.65 -6.15 6.41
CA PRO A 526 -14.20 -6.01 7.74
C PRO A 526 -14.74 -4.59 7.97
N VAL A 527 -15.87 -4.50 8.64
CA VAL A 527 -16.46 -3.23 9.08
C VAL A 527 -16.82 -3.30 10.56
N TYR A 528 -16.75 -2.16 11.24
CA TYR A 528 -17.01 -2.06 12.68
C TYR A 528 -18.32 -1.33 13.00
N ASP A 529 -19.14 -1.05 11.99
CA ASP A 529 -20.49 -0.49 12.14
C ASP A 529 -21.52 -1.48 11.57
N PRO A 530 -22.38 -2.10 12.41
CA PRO A 530 -23.42 -3.02 11.97
C PRO A 530 -24.35 -2.42 10.91
N ARG A 531 -24.64 -1.12 10.98
CA ARG A 531 -25.58 -0.45 10.07
C ARG A 531 -25.03 -0.37 8.65
N ILE A 532 -23.71 -0.17 8.52
CA ILE A 532 -23.03 -0.16 7.21
C ILE A 532 -23.10 -1.56 6.60
N LEU A 533 -22.88 -2.59 7.41
CA LEU A 533 -22.94 -3.97 6.96
C LEU A 533 -24.36 -4.39 6.58
N GLU A 534 -25.36 -4.04 7.38
CA GLU A 534 -26.77 -4.33 7.12
C GLU A 534 -27.24 -3.72 5.80
N ARG A 535 -26.94 -2.44 5.55
CA ARG A 535 -27.20 -1.77 4.28
C ARG A 535 -26.55 -2.53 3.11
N PHE A 536 -25.29 -2.91 3.27
CA PHE A 536 -24.59 -3.70 2.24
C PHE A 536 -25.28 -5.03 1.96
N LEU A 537 -25.69 -5.75 3.01
CA LEU A 537 -26.40 -7.02 2.85
C LEU A 537 -27.75 -6.86 2.17
N ASP A 538 -28.49 -5.77 2.43
CA ASP A 538 -29.73 -5.44 1.71
C ASP A 538 -29.48 -5.22 0.21
N ASP A 539 -28.46 -4.43 -0.12
CA ASP A 539 -28.16 -4.05 -1.51
C ASP A 539 -27.59 -5.19 -2.36
N VAL A 540 -26.94 -6.18 -1.74
CA VAL A 540 -26.38 -7.35 -2.44
C VAL A 540 -27.28 -8.58 -2.42
N ALA A 541 -28.33 -8.62 -1.58
CA ALA A 541 -29.27 -9.73 -1.54
C ALA A 541 -29.88 -10.09 -2.92
N PRO A 542 -30.25 -9.12 -3.79
CA PRO A 542 -30.76 -9.42 -5.13
C PRO A 542 -29.78 -10.17 -6.05
N LEU A 543 -28.47 -10.17 -5.74
CA LEU A 543 -27.46 -10.88 -6.54
C LEU A 543 -27.51 -12.40 -6.33
N GLY A 544 -28.15 -12.86 -5.26
CA GLY A 544 -28.30 -14.28 -4.93
C GLY A 544 -26.98 -15.01 -4.64
N MET A 545 -25.92 -14.27 -4.28
CA MET A 545 -24.63 -14.82 -3.91
C MET A 545 -24.54 -15.02 -2.39
N PRO A 546 -24.03 -16.16 -1.89
CA PRO A 546 -23.68 -16.30 -0.49
C PRO A 546 -22.64 -15.24 -0.07
N VAL A 547 -22.74 -14.76 1.16
CA VAL A 547 -21.83 -13.79 1.75
C VAL A 547 -21.06 -14.42 2.90
N LEU A 548 -19.73 -14.35 2.83
CA LEU A 548 -18.81 -14.57 3.93
C LEU A 548 -18.42 -13.20 4.50
N VAL A 549 -18.86 -12.90 5.72
CA VAL A 549 -18.56 -11.60 6.35
C VAL A 549 -17.10 -11.57 6.82
N GLY A 550 -16.37 -10.55 6.39
CA GLY A 550 -15.01 -10.27 6.86
C GLY A 550 -15.00 -9.79 8.31
N LEU A 551 -14.14 -10.40 9.13
CA LEU A 551 -13.97 -10.06 10.54
C LEU A 551 -12.48 -9.90 10.84
N LEU A 552 -12.09 -8.76 11.40
CA LEU A 552 -10.72 -8.49 11.83
C LEU A 552 -10.75 -8.06 13.31
N PRO A 553 -10.39 -8.95 14.24
CA PRO A 553 -10.28 -8.60 15.66
C PRO A 553 -9.25 -7.50 15.87
N LEU A 554 -9.61 -6.47 16.64
CA LEU A 554 -8.69 -5.37 16.94
C LEU A 554 -7.64 -5.82 17.96
N ALA A 555 -6.36 -5.69 17.63
CA ALA A 555 -5.30 -6.19 18.52
C ALA A 555 -5.03 -5.26 19.72
N SER A 556 -5.32 -3.96 19.59
CA SER A 556 -5.12 -2.91 20.60
C SER A 556 -5.75 -1.59 20.15
N TYR A 557 -5.83 -0.59 21.05
CA TYR A 557 -6.18 0.78 20.67
C TYR A 557 -5.28 1.36 19.57
N ARG A 558 -3.96 1.13 19.66
CA ARG A 558 -3.00 1.59 18.63
C ARG A 558 -3.34 0.98 17.26
N ASN A 559 -3.67 -0.31 17.23
CA ASN A 559 -4.08 -0.98 16.00
C ASN A 559 -5.43 -0.45 15.47
N ALA A 560 -6.40 -0.15 16.34
CA ALA A 560 -7.67 0.46 15.94
C ALA A 560 -7.47 1.86 15.32
N GLU A 561 -6.60 2.69 15.91
CA GLU A 561 -6.26 4.02 15.37
C GLU A 561 -5.53 3.92 14.02
N PHE A 562 -4.61 2.96 13.87
CA PHE A 562 -3.92 2.70 12.60
C PHE A 562 -4.92 2.30 11.51
N LEU A 563 -5.79 1.33 11.77
CA LEU A 563 -6.81 0.90 10.82
C LEU A 563 -7.70 2.07 10.41
N HIS A 564 -8.15 2.89 11.36
CA HIS A 564 -9.05 4.00 11.07
C HIS A 564 -8.40 5.13 10.26
N ASN A 565 -7.15 5.49 10.56
CA ASN A 565 -6.52 6.70 10.02
C ASN A 565 -5.54 6.43 8.88
N GLU A 566 -5.04 5.20 8.75
CA GLU A 566 -3.93 4.87 7.84
C GLU A 566 -4.27 3.73 6.88
N VAL A 567 -5.36 2.97 7.08
CA VAL A 567 -5.79 1.89 6.18
C VAL A 567 -7.03 2.31 5.37
N PRO A 568 -6.92 2.47 4.05
CA PRO A 568 -8.04 2.91 3.22
C PRO A 568 -9.24 1.98 3.22
N GLY A 569 -10.43 2.52 3.47
CA GLY A 569 -11.71 1.79 3.53
C GLY A 569 -12.06 1.24 4.92
N MET A 570 -11.09 1.22 5.83
CA MET A 570 -11.33 0.83 7.20
C MET A 570 -11.82 2.03 8.01
N GLN A 571 -13.03 1.93 8.56
CA GLN A 571 -13.56 2.92 9.49
C GLN A 571 -13.92 2.24 10.81
N VAL A 572 -13.28 2.69 11.90
CA VAL A 572 -13.54 2.19 13.24
C VAL A 572 -14.30 3.29 14.00
N PRO A 573 -15.59 3.09 14.33
CA PRO A 573 -16.39 4.10 15.04
C PRO A 573 -15.76 4.55 16.34
N ASP A 574 -15.98 5.82 16.71
CA ASP A 574 -15.42 6.44 17.91
C ASP A 574 -15.71 5.63 19.19
N GLU A 575 -16.92 5.09 19.30
CA GLU A 575 -17.32 4.24 20.42
C GLU A 575 -16.47 2.96 20.51
N VAL A 576 -16.19 2.32 19.37
CA VAL A 576 -15.33 1.13 19.29
C VAL A 576 -13.88 1.48 19.64
N ARG A 577 -13.38 2.62 19.13
CA ARG A 577 -12.03 3.10 19.46
C ARG A 577 -11.90 3.46 20.95
N GLU A 578 -12.92 4.05 21.55
CA GLU A 578 -12.96 4.37 22.97
C GLU A 578 -13.01 3.10 23.85
N ARG A 579 -13.77 2.07 23.45
CA ARG A 579 -13.73 0.75 24.11
C ARG A 579 -12.32 0.17 24.10
N MET A 580 -11.66 0.17 22.94
CA MET A 580 -10.28 -0.30 22.82
C MET A 580 -9.31 0.55 23.65
N ARG A 581 -9.53 1.87 23.73
CA ARG A 581 -8.71 2.78 24.57
C ARG A 581 -8.83 2.43 26.05
N ARG A 582 -10.03 2.10 26.53
CA ARG A 582 -10.28 1.68 27.92
C ARG A 582 -9.70 0.30 28.24
N ALA A 583 -9.80 -0.64 27.31
CA ALA A 583 -9.23 -1.99 27.45
C ALA A 583 -7.68 -1.98 27.43
N GLY A 584 -7.07 -0.98 26.78
CA GLY A 584 -5.62 -0.82 26.72
C GLY A 584 -4.96 -1.77 25.73
N GLY A 585 -3.82 -2.34 26.11
CA GLY A 585 -3.03 -3.27 25.29
C GLY A 585 -2.89 -4.66 25.93
N GLY A 586 -2.19 -5.57 25.24
CA GLY A 586 -1.92 -6.90 25.78
C GLY A 586 -3.15 -7.83 25.76
N PRO A 587 -3.27 -8.79 26.71
CA PRO A 587 -4.37 -9.75 26.75
C PRO A 587 -5.76 -9.11 26.81
N GLU A 588 -5.97 -8.09 27.63
CA GLU A 588 -7.28 -7.43 27.78
C GLU A 588 -7.70 -6.68 26.51
N GLY A 589 -6.78 -5.94 25.89
CA GLY A 589 -7.04 -5.29 24.59
C GLY A 589 -7.42 -6.30 23.50
N ARG A 590 -6.75 -7.46 23.45
CA ARG A 590 -7.09 -8.53 22.51
C ARG A 590 -8.46 -9.14 22.78
N LYS A 591 -8.78 -9.38 24.06
CA LYS A 591 -10.08 -9.91 24.48
C LYS A 591 -11.22 -8.98 24.08
N GLU A 592 -11.04 -7.67 24.26
CA GLU A 592 -12.02 -6.66 23.83
C GLU A 592 -12.16 -6.64 22.31
N GLY A 593 -11.05 -6.70 21.56
CA GLY A 593 -11.09 -6.76 20.10
C GLY A 593 -11.77 -8.01 19.54
N VAL A 594 -11.61 -9.15 20.21
CA VAL A 594 -12.36 -10.38 19.91
C VAL A 594 -13.85 -10.17 20.22
N ALA A 595 -14.20 -9.57 21.36
CA ALA A 595 -15.59 -9.29 21.71
C ALA A 595 -16.28 -8.41 20.66
N ILE A 596 -15.62 -7.36 20.20
CA ILE A 596 -16.12 -6.48 19.12
C ILE A 596 -16.35 -7.27 17.82
N ALA A 597 -15.42 -8.13 17.41
CA ALA A 597 -15.59 -8.95 16.21
C ALA A 597 -16.74 -9.97 16.36
N ARG A 598 -16.93 -10.54 17.55
CA ARG A 598 -18.05 -11.43 17.88
C ARG A 598 -19.39 -10.71 17.85
N GLU A 599 -19.47 -9.50 18.38
CA GLU A 599 -20.66 -8.64 18.34
C GLU A 599 -21.05 -8.31 16.89
N MET A 600 -20.06 -7.96 16.05
CA MET A 600 -20.28 -7.75 14.62
C MET A 600 -20.84 -9.02 13.96
N LEU A 601 -20.23 -10.19 14.18
CA LEU A 601 -20.74 -11.44 13.65
C LEU A 601 -22.16 -11.75 14.14
N ALA A 602 -22.41 -11.62 15.44
CA ALA A 602 -23.73 -11.85 16.03
C ALA A 602 -24.83 -10.98 15.39
N SER A 603 -24.52 -9.72 15.11
CA SER A 603 -25.49 -8.78 14.51
C SER A 603 -26.01 -9.25 13.14
N VAL A 604 -25.16 -9.93 12.35
CA VAL A 604 -25.50 -10.34 10.98
C VAL A 604 -25.56 -11.85 10.76
N ARG A 605 -25.31 -12.68 11.79
CA ARG A 605 -25.19 -14.16 11.68
C ARG A 605 -26.38 -14.83 11.01
N HIS A 606 -27.57 -14.27 11.14
CA HIS A 606 -28.82 -14.78 10.55
C HIS A 606 -29.01 -14.37 9.07
N ARG A 607 -28.14 -13.50 8.54
CA ARG A 607 -28.22 -12.94 7.18
C ARG A 607 -27.08 -13.40 6.26
N VAL A 608 -26.01 -13.96 6.83
CA VAL A 608 -24.80 -14.38 6.09
C VAL A 608 -24.59 -15.89 6.18
N GLN A 609 -23.92 -16.45 5.17
CA GLN A 609 -23.72 -17.90 5.03
C GLN A 609 -22.40 -18.37 5.64
N GLY A 610 -21.54 -17.43 6.02
CA GLY A 610 -20.32 -17.76 6.75
C GLY A 610 -19.56 -16.54 7.23
N ALA A 611 -18.43 -16.81 7.89
CA ALA A 611 -17.49 -15.81 8.38
C ALA A 611 -16.11 -16.03 7.76
N TYR A 612 -15.42 -14.93 7.46
CA TYR A 612 -14.04 -14.89 6.99
C TYR A 612 -13.23 -14.08 8.00
N VAL A 613 -12.38 -14.75 8.78
CA VAL A 613 -11.60 -14.11 9.85
C VAL A 613 -10.17 -13.82 9.38
N MET A 614 -9.73 -12.59 9.58
CA MET A 614 -8.38 -12.08 9.30
C MET A 614 -7.64 -11.87 10.64
N PRO A 615 -6.79 -12.82 11.07
CA PRO A 615 -6.13 -12.74 12.37
C PRO A 615 -5.02 -11.68 12.34
N PRO A 616 -5.03 -10.67 13.24
CA PRO A 616 -3.99 -9.66 13.26
C PRO A 616 -2.65 -10.28 13.67
N PHE A 617 -1.57 -9.89 12.97
CA PHE A 617 -0.19 -10.30 13.27
C PHE A 617 0.02 -11.83 13.35
N GLU A 618 -0.70 -12.60 12.52
CA GLU A 618 -0.62 -14.06 12.47
C GLU A 618 -0.93 -14.75 13.83
N ARG A 619 -1.78 -14.13 14.66
CA ARG A 619 -2.29 -14.73 15.90
C ARG A 619 -3.54 -15.55 15.62
N TYR A 620 -3.36 -16.72 15.03
CA TYR A 620 -4.44 -17.58 14.51
C TYR A 620 -5.47 -18.00 15.56
N GLU A 621 -5.04 -18.17 16.81
CA GLU A 621 -5.89 -18.56 17.95
C GLU A 621 -7.02 -17.57 18.21
N LEU A 622 -6.81 -16.28 17.91
CA LEU A 622 -7.87 -15.26 18.01
C LEU A 622 -9.03 -15.56 17.07
N ALA A 623 -8.79 -16.22 15.93
CA ALA A 623 -9.87 -16.60 15.02
C ALA A 623 -10.79 -17.66 15.63
N LEU A 624 -10.23 -18.59 16.42
CA LEU A 624 -11.03 -19.59 17.14
C LEU A 624 -11.90 -18.93 18.22
N GLU A 625 -11.34 -17.97 18.95
CA GLU A 625 -12.09 -17.19 19.94
C GLU A 625 -13.23 -16.36 19.31
N VAL A 626 -13.06 -15.88 18.08
CA VAL A 626 -14.12 -15.14 17.36
C VAL A 626 -15.28 -16.04 16.96
N ILE A 627 -15.00 -17.27 16.49
CA ILE A 627 -16.04 -18.16 15.96
C ILE A 627 -16.67 -19.06 17.02
N GLU A 628 -16.11 -19.12 18.23
CA GLU A 628 -16.61 -19.96 19.32
C GLU A 628 -18.11 -19.72 19.57
N GLY A 629 -18.93 -20.78 19.51
CA GLY A 629 -20.39 -20.68 19.68
C GLY A 629 -21.17 -20.23 18.43
N PHE A 630 -20.52 -19.95 17.30
CA PHE A 630 -21.19 -19.66 16.01
C PHE A 630 -21.18 -20.83 15.03
N THR A 631 -20.36 -21.85 15.31
CA THR A 631 -20.23 -23.10 14.55
C THR A 631 -20.91 -24.25 15.28
N GLU A 632 -21.39 -25.24 14.53
CA GLU A 632 -21.94 -26.47 15.11
C GLU A 632 -20.81 -27.31 15.77
N PRO A 633 -21.06 -27.96 16.91
CA PRO A 633 -20.10 -28.90 17.49
C PRO A 633 -19.81 -30.03 16.50
N ARG A 634 -18.54 -30.25 16.14
CA ARG A 634 -18.16 -31.44 15.36
C ARG A 634 -18.13 -32.65 16.30
N THR A 635 -18.98 -33.64 16.01
CA THR A 635 -19.02 -34.95 16.69
C THR A 635 -17.80 -35.80 16.41
#